data_AF-A0A1T5DW45-F1
#
_entry.id   AF-A0A1T5DW45-F1
#
_cell.length_a   1.000
_cell.length_b   1.000
_cell.length_c   1.000
_cell.angle_alpha   90.00
_cell.angle_beta   90.00
_cell.angle_gamma   90.00
#
_symmetry.space_group_name_H-M   'P 1'
#
loop_
_entity.id
_entity.type
_entity.pdbx_description
1 polymer ?
#
loop_
_entity_poly.entity_id
_entity_poly.type
_entity_poly.pdbx_seq_one_letter_code
_entity_poly.pdbx_strand_id
1 'polypeptide(L)'
;MIISMLRRLMVAFTLGVLTTSTVVAKENLLRDTMQEKYRPQYHFSPKNGWIGDPDGLVFTKGLFHLYWWGHAVSPDLVHWQELPYPMKGGDGTFSYFSGSVVVDKHNTGGFGENSMLAFYTKHFPGDSLPETQAVSISRDGGLSYHYYENNPVLDIGKIFFRDPQVFWHTPDQRWKMVVSLPDVQEIHIYESDDLKQWRFCSAFGGLGAQNSFWECPDLFEIPVLGESGHKKWVMLIGRGPNRVQYFVGDFDGQTFTPDSLIVNYLQHGSGLQGVLYDDFEKGISAKWKASDRAFQSRSSPVAATDFLGEKYLGDLSNGLATGYVTSEPFTISHGAINFLIAGGRRVDSLSVNLIVDDQVVRSTTGDNTSVFKWNGWDVRDLAGKVGHIEVVDLVNDTSHAAIAIDHVLFSDQLMSHQLEHALWLDYGNDYYATRIWRNYDDPQRFGDTVFAIGWMGNWEYARKAPSSWGRGFQSIPRTMALKRYPTGYRIVQRPINQLKQLRQAVHRTNNVIVEGVKPLEVFQPTRNTYEMEVEFRPGSAAKFGFNLLVGDGRKLVLTYDPKLSMMCLDRTNCTDFISDQQFTKAFAKTMYAPVDLLNNTLKLHIFVDQASVEIFTNDGEVVFSAVTYPGENQTGIELFAEGGSAEIVSLTAWEMKSIWGEPQAYVDLQ
;
A
#
# COMPACT_ATOMS: atom_id res chain seq x y z
N MET A 1 -10.26 36.45 -58.90
CA MET A 1 -9.87 35.11 -58.41
C MET A 1 -8.74 35.14 -57.36
N ILE A 2 -7.82 36.12 -57.38
CA ILE A 2 -6.70 36.22 -56.42
C ILE A 2 -7.13 36.78 -55.04
N ILE A 3 -8.14 37.66 -54.98
CA ILE A 3 -8.59 38.31 -53.73
C ILE A 3 -9.39 37.36 -52.81
N SER A 4 -10.10 36.36 -53.35
CA SER A 4 -10.82 35.36 -52.55
C SER A 4 -9.90 34.31 -51.94
N MET A 5 -8.76 34.05 -52.58
CA MET A 5 -7.74 33.10 -52.10
C MET A 5 -6.93 33.70 -50.93
N LEU A 6 -6.60 35.00 -51.01
CA LEU A 6 -5.97 35.75 -49.91
C LEU A 6 -6.86 35.87 -48.67
N ARG A 7 -8.19 36.09 -48.82
CA ARG A 7 -9.11 36.10 -47.66
C ARG A 7 -9.24 34.74 -46.98
N ARG A 8 -9.21 33.62 -47.72
CA ARG A 8 -9.23 32.28 -47.13
C ARG A 8 -7.93 31.92 -46.43
N LEU A 9 -6.78 32.35 -46.96
CA LEU A 9 -5.49 32.18 -46.29
C LEU A 9 -5.39 33.03 -45.01
N MET A 10 -5.88 34.28 -45.04
CA MET A 10 -5.84 35.18 -43.88
C MET A 10 -6.78 34.73 -42.77
N VAL A 11 -7.97 34.18 -43.10
CA VAL A 11 -8.91 33.60 -42.12
C VAL A 11 -8.37 32.30 -41.53
N ALA A 12 -7.73 31.43 -42.32
CA ALA A 12 -7.06 30.23 -41.80
C ALA A 12 -5.85 30.57 -40.90
N PHE A 13 -5.09 31.62 -41.24
CA PHE A 13 -3.96 32.09 -40.43
C PHE A 13 -4.43 32.80 -39.16
N THR A 14 -5.50 33.61 -39.20
CA THR A 14 -6.09 34.23 -37.99
C THR A 14 -6.78 33.21 -37.10
N LEU A 15 -7.51 32.21 -37.63
CA LEU A 15 -8.03 31.10 -36.82
C LEU A 15 -6.89 30.31 -36.18
N GLY A 16 -5.82 29.99 -36.92
CA GLY A 16 -4.65 29.27 -36.41
C GLY A 16 -3.89 30.05 -35.32
N VAL A 17 -3.79 31.37 -35.42
CA VAL A 17 -3.16 32.23 -34.39
C VAL A 17 -4.09 32.43 -33.17
N LEU A 18 -5.41 32.50 -33.36
CA LEU A 18 -6.40 32.58 -32.28
C LEU A 18 -6.52 31.27 -31.50
N THR A 19 -6.46 30.11 -32.16
CA THR A 19 -6.48 28.81 -31.48
C THR A 19 -5.17 28.54 -30.73
N THR A 20 -4.02 28.84 -31.33
CA THR A 20 -2.72 28.68 -30.65
C THR A 20 -2.57 29.61 -29.45
N SER A 21 -2.95 30.89 -29.56
CA SER A 21 -2.89 31.85 -28.44
C SER A 21 -3.83 31.51 -27.27
N THR A 22 -5.01 30.97 -27.54
CA THR A 22 -5.96 30.54 -26.49
C THR A 22 -5.57 29.24 -25.82
N VAL A 23 -4.96 28.30 -26.56
CA VAL A 23 -4.36 27.08 -26.02
C VAL A 23 -3.18 27.43 -25.11
N VAL A 24 -2.24 28.26 -25.56
CA VAL A 24 -1.09 28.73 -24.76
C VAL A 24 -1.54 29.51 -23.51
N ALA A 25 -2.62 30.29 -23.59
CA ALA A 25 -3.17 30.99 -22.42
C ALA A 25 -3.80 30.03 -21.39
N LYS A 26 -4.52 28.99 -21.84
CA LYS A 26 -5.04 27.94 -20.94
C LYS A 26 -3.94 27.09 -20.33
N GLU A 27 -2.87 26.82 -21.07
CA GLU A 27 -1.68 26.08 -20.61
C GLU A 27 -0.95 26.84 -19.50
N ASN A 28 -0.66 28.13 -19.72
CA ASN A 28 -0.04 28.97 -18.70
C ASN A 28 -0.94 29.05 -17.47
N LEU A 29 -2.26 29.18 -17.63
CA LEU A 29 -3.19 29.19 -16.50
C LEU A 29 -3.20 27.86 -15.74
N LEU A 30 -3.22 26.70 -16.43
CA LEU A 30 -3.16 25.38 -15.78
C LEU A 30 -1.84 25.16 -15.06
N ARG A 31 -0.73 25.54 -15.69
CA ARG A 31 0.61 25.48 -15.09
C ARG A 31 0.67 26.36 -13.85
N ASP A 32 0.17 27.59 -13.91
CA ASP A 32 0.12 28.51 -12.78
C ASP A 32 -0.75 27.97 -11.63
N THR A 33 -1.82 27.20 -11.94
CA THR A 33 -2.69 26.56 -10.93
C THR A 33 -2.22 25.21 -10.39
N MET A 34 -1.07 24.66 -10.84
CA MET A 34 -0.55 23.36 -10.38
C MET A 34 0.88 23.47 -9.84
N GLN A 35 1.27 24.65 -9.32
CA GLN A 35 2.56 24.89 -8.66
C GLN A 35 2.40 25.23 -7.18
N GLU A 36 1.25 24.99 -6.57
CA GLU A 36 1.04 25.30 -5.15
C GLU A 36 1.92 24.44 -4.25
N LYS A 37 2.18 24.93 -3.04
CA LYS A 37 2.93 24.20 -2.02
C LYS A 37 2.38 22.78 -1.84
N TYR A 38 3.28 21.80 -1.83
CA TYR A 38 3.00 20.36 -1.69
C TYR A 38 2.22 19.74 -2.85
N ARG A 39 1.96 20.47 -3.94
CA ARG A 39 1.29 19.90 -5.12
C ARG A 39 2.22 18.89 -5.79
N PRO A 40 1.86 17.60 -5.84
CA PRO A 40 2.66 16.62 -6.57
C PRO A 40 2.76 17.00 -8.05
N GLN A 41 3.89 16.74 -8.65
CA GLN A 41 4.26 17.20 -9.98
C GLN A 41 4.30 16.07 -10.98
N TYR A 42 4.33 14.82 -10.54
CA TYR A 42 4.20 13.64 -11.39
C TYR A 42 3.36 12.53 -10.78
N HIS A 43 2.51 12.90 -9.81
CA HIS A 43 1.42 12.08 -9.29
C HIS A 43 0.08 12.74 -9.63
N PHE A 44 -0.95 11.95 -9.92
CA PHE A 44 -2.26 12.51 -10.20
C PHE A 44 -2.91 13.08 -8.94
N SER A 45 -3.32 14.35 -9.00
CA SER A 45 -4.23 14.99 -8.05
C SER A 45 -5.28 15.78 -8.82
N PRO A 46 -6.55 15.84 -8.37
CA PRO A 46 -7.52 16.74 -8.98
C PRO A 46 -7.10 18.20 -8.82
N LYS A 47 -7.55 19.07 -9.72
CA LYS A 47 -7.32 20.52 -9.65
C LYS A 47 -7.70 21.07 -8.29
N ASN A 48 -8.88 20.69 -7.79
CA ASN A 48 -9.37 21.07 -6.47
C ASN A 48 -10.17 19.94 -5.80
N GLY A 49 -10.25 19.96 -4.47
CA GLY A 49 -11.15 19.11 -3.69
C GLY A 49 -10.50 17.85 -3.10
N TRP A 50 -11.30 16.82 -2.83
CA TRP A 50 -10.86 15.57 -2.22
C TRP A 50 -10.71 14.46 -3.26
N ILE A 51 -9.63 13.71 -3.20
CA ILE A 51 -9.49 12.41 -3.86
C ILE A 51 -9.10 11.36 -2.81
N GLY A 52 -9.80 10.23 -2.85
CA GLY A 52 -9.55 9.04 -2.04
C GLY A 52 -9.17 7.88 -2.95
N ASP A 53 -9.88 6.79 -2.76
CA ASP A 53 -9.76 5.54 -3.51
C ASP A 53 -9.79 5.77 -5.03
N PRO A 54 -8.87 5.14 -5.79
CA PRO A 54 -9.03 5.02 -7.23
C PRO A 54 -10.20 4.07 -7.55
N ASP A 55 -11.13 4.53 -8.38
CA ASP A 55 -12.31 3.82 -8.83
C ASP A 55 -12.28 3.59 -10.33
N GLY A 56 -13.05 2.60 -10.79
CA GLY A 56 -13.43 2.51 -12.20
C GLY A 56 -12.28 2.37 -13.20
N LEU A 57 -11.15 1.78 -12.79
CA LEU A 57 -9.94 1.72 -13.61
C LEU A 57 -10.11 0.81 -14.83
N VAL A 58 -10.33 1.42 -15.99
CA VAL A 58 -10.47 0.73 -17.28
C VAL A 58 -9.58 1.34 -18.34
N PHE A 59 -9.08 0.50 -19.23
CA PHE A 59 -8.47 0.93 -20.47
C PHE A 59 -9.44 0.67 -21.61
N THR A 60 -9.92 1.73 -22.27
CA THR A 60 -10.77 1.62 -23.44
C THR A 60 -10.64 2.83 -24.35
N LYS A 61 -10.93 2.68 -25.64
CA LYS A 61 -10.79 3.72 -26.66
C LYS A 61 -9.39 4.37 -26.67
N GLY A 62 -8.36 3.57 -26.38
CA GLY A 62 -6.98 4.01 -26.35
C GLY A 62 -6.55 4.78 -25.09
N LEU A 63 -7.40 4.86 -24.06
CA LEU A 63 -7.16 5.67 -22.87
C LEU A 63 -7.28 4.85 -21.59
N PHE A 64 -6.43 5.17 -20.62
CA PHE A 64 -6.59 4.78 -19.23
C PHE A 64 -7.56 5.76 -18.57
N HIS A 65 -8.65 5.24 -18.02
CA HIS A 65 -9.60 6.00 -17.22
C HIS A 65 -9.27 5.83 -15.74
N LEU A 66 -9.29 6.93 -15.00
CA LEU A 66 -9.17 6.98 -13.54
C LEU A 66 -10.39 7.70 -13.00
N TYR A 67 -11.16 7.02 -12.15
CA TYR A 67 -12.26 7.63 -11.43
C TYR A 67 -11.95 7.73 -9.94
N TRP A 68 -12.70 8.58 -9.27
CA TRP A 68 -12.91 8.64 -7.81
C TRP A 68 -14.34 9.17 -7.58
N TRP A 69 -15.21 8.81 -8.53
CA TRP A 69 -16.43 9.51 -8.94
C TRP A 69 -16.24 10.94 -9.47
N GLY A 70 -15.05 11.54 -9.35
CA GLY A 70 -14.49 12.41 -10.40
C GLY A 70 -13.89 11.57 -11.53
N HIS A 71 -13.35 12.21 -12.57
CA HIS A 71 -12.85 11.51 -13.75
C HIS A 71 -11.63 12.19 -14.36
N ALA A 72 -10.60 11.41 -14.66
CA ALA A 72 -9.48 11.78 -15.50
C ALA A 72 -9.15 10.68 -16.50
N VAL A 73 -8.54 11.06 -17.61
CA VAL A 73 -8.04 10.13 -18.63
C VAL A 73 -6.58 10.39 -18.93
N SER A 74 -5.86 9.34 -19.33
CA SER A 74 -4.47 9.41 -19.76
C SER A 74 -4.20 8.45 -20.90
N PRO A 75 -3.44 8.85 -21.94
CA PRO A 75 -2.98 7.92 -22.97
C PRO A 75 -1.80 7.05 -22.52
N ASP A 76 -1.10 7.44 -21.45
CA ASP A 76 0.22 6.89 -21.08
C ASP A 76 0.41 6.61 -19.59
N LEU A 77 -0.64 6.75 -18.76
CA LEU A 77 -0.64 6.68 -17.29
C LEU A 77 0.18 7.78 -16.58
N VAL A 78 0.77 8.72 -17.31
CA VAL A 78 1.66 9.75 -16.77
C VAL A 78 0.99 11.12 -16.86
N HIS A 79 0.53 11.48 -18.05
CA HIS A 79 -0.08 12.77 -18.31
C HIS A 79 -1.60 12.64 -18.27
N TRP A 80 -2.23 13.34 -17.33
CA TRP A 80 -3.64 13.20 -17.02
C TRP A 80 -4.44 14.45 -17.41
N GLN A 81 -5.57 14.21 -18.08
CA GLN A 81 -6.58 15.22 -18.35
C GLN A 81 -7.77 15.00 -17.41
N GLU A 82 -7.95 15.90 -16.44
CA GLU A 82 -9.18 15.92 -15.62
C GLU A 82 -10.38 16.37 -16.45
N LEU A 83 -11.48 15.63 -16.32
CA LEU A 83 -12.74 15.81 -17.02
C LEU A 83 -13.84 16.29 -16.06
N PRO A 84 -14.97 16.83 -16.57
CA PRO A 84 -16.10 17.23 -15.74
C PRO A 84 -16.65 16.08 -14.88
N TYR A 85 -17.26 16.41 -13.76
CA TYR A 85 -17.91 15.42 -12.87
C TYR A 85 -18.92 14.55 -13.63
N PRO A 86 -18.74 13.22 -13.69
CA PRO A 86 -19.45 12.35 -14.62
C PRO A 86 -20.82 11.88 -14.13
N MET A 87 -21.06 11.76 -12.81
CA MET A 87 -22.29 11.14 -12.29
C MET A 87 -23.51 12.06 -12.41
N LYS A 88 -24.66 11.50 -12.84
CA LYS A 88 -25.94 12.18 -13.08
C LYS A 88 -27.13 11.37 -12.55
N GLY A 89 -28.18 12.07 -12.11
CA GLY A 89 -29.49 11.48 -11.81
C GLY A 89 -29.63 10.83 -10.43
N GLY A 90 -28.60 10.81 -9.59
CA GLY A 90 -28.76 10.46 -8.18
C GLY A 90 -29.64 11.50 -7.46
N ASP A 91 -30.41 11.06 -6.47
CA ASP A 91 -31.34 11.90 -5.70
C ASP A 91 -30.64 12.80 -4.65
N GLY A 92 -29.32 12.65 -4.49
CA GLY A 92 -28.52 13.42 -3.54
C GLY A 92 -28.66 12.99 -2.07
N THR A 93 -29.40 11.91 -1.79
CA THR A 93 -29.61 11.39 -0.43
C THR A 93 -28.49 10.46 0.05
N PHE A 94 -27.66 9.98 -0.88
CA PHE A 94 -26.55 9.08 -0.65
C PHE A 94 -25.25 9.64 -1.25
N SER A 95 -24.11 9.13 -0.78
CA SER A 95 -22.79 9.34 -1.37
C SER A 95 -22.42 8.16 -2.26
N TYR A 96 -21.80 8.43 -3.40
CA TYR A 96 -21.19 7.43 -4.25
C TYR A 96 -19.89 6.97 -3.57
N PHE A 97 -19.93 5.79 -2.96
CA PHE A 97 -18.75 5.13 -2.41
C PHE A 97 -18.07 4.28 -3.50
N SER A 98 -16.87 3.81 -3.18
CA SER A 98 -15.93 3.20 -4.12
C SER A 98 -16.52 2.05 -4.93
N GLY A 99 -15.91 1.75 -6.07
CA GLY A 99 -16.40 0.73 -6.98
C GLY A 99 -15.62 0.63 -8.28
N SER A 100 -16.27 0.11 -9.32
CA SER A 100 -15.61 -0.30 -10.56
C SER A 100 -16.43 0.10 -11.79
N VAL A 101 -15.75 0.06 -12.94
CA VAL A 101 -16.35 0.33 -14.24
C VAL A 101 -16.06 -0.86 -15.13
N VAL A 102 -17.04 -1.27 -15.94
CA VAL A 102 -16.89 -2.29 -16.97
C VAL A 102 -17.43 -1.80 -18.31
N VAL A 103 -16.96 -2.39 -19.41
CA VAL A 103 -17.52 -2.15 -20.75
C VAL A 103 -18.33 -3.37 -21.19
N ASP A 104 -19.64 -3.22 -21.32
CA ASP A 104 -20.55 -4.27 -21.79
C ASP A 104 -20.58 -4.31 -23.32
N LYS A 105 -19.51 -4.87 -23.91
CA LYS A 105 -19.33 -4.96 -25.38
C LYS A 105 -20.48 -5.66 -26.10
N HIS A 106 -21.14 -6.60 -25.44
CA HIS A 106 -22.15 -7.46 -26.06
C HIS A 106 -23.57 -7.12 -25.63
N ASN A 107 -23.77 -5.99 -24.93
CA ASN A 107 -25.07 -5.55 -24.44
C ASN A 107 -25.78 -6.65 -23.60
N THR A 108 -25.00 -7.41 -22.83
CA THR A 108 -25.51 -8.47 -21.94
C THR A 108 -26.49 -7.89 -20.92
N GLY A 109 -26.27 -6.66 -20.44
CA GLY A 109 -27.18 -5.99 -19.53
C GLY A 109 -28.39 -5.31 -20.17
N GLY A 110 -28.45 -5.21 -21.50
CA GLY A 110 -29.52 -4.49 -22.21
C GLY A 110 -29.44 -2.97 -22.09
N PHE A 111 -28.28 -2.41 -21.69
CA PHE A 111 -28.07 -0.97 -21.50
C PHE A 111 -27.56 -0.24 -22.75
N GLY A 112 -27.24 -0.97 -23.81
CA GLY A 112 -26.64 -0.49 -25.04
C GLY A 112 -25.28 -1.16 -25.27
N GLU A 113 -24.99 -1.48 -26.53
CA GLU A 113 -23.70 -2.07 -26.92
C GLU A 113 -22.56 -1.09 -26.60
N ASN A 114 -21.45 -1.62 -26.06
CA ASN A 114 -20.28 -0.85 -25.62
C ASN A 114 -20.60 0.21 -24.55
N SER A 115 -21.73 0.07 -23.85
CA SER A 115 -22.01 0.92 -22.70
C SER A 115 -20.97 0.69 -21.60
N MET A 116 -20.53 1.78 -20.98
CA MET A 116 -19.70 1.73 -19.78
C MET A 116 -20.63 1.74 -18.57
N LEU A 117 -20.44 0.81 -17.66
CA LEU A 117 -21.29 0.64 -16.48
C LEU A 117 -20.46 0.87 -15.24
N ALA A 118 -20.82 1.87 -14.45
CA ALA A 118 -20.18 2.16 -13.17
C ALA A 118 -20.97 1.50 -12.04
N PHE A 119 -20.37 0.52 -11.38
CA PHE A 119 -20.88 -0.14 -10.18
C PHE A 119 -20.30 0.52 -8.94
N TYR A 120 -21.13 0.81 -7.96
CA TYR A 120 -20.75 1.51 -6.74
C TYR A 120 -21.63 1.18 -5.57
N THR A 121 -21.13 1.53 -4.40
CA THR A 121 -21.91 1.47 -3.17
C THR A 121 -22.68 2.77 -2.96
N LYS A 122 -23.98 2.65 -2.67
CA LYS A 122 -24.78 3.73 -2.11
C LYS A 122 -24.57 3.75 -0.60
N HIS A 123 -23.86 4.76 -0.11
CA HIS A 123 -23.65 4.96 1.31
C HIS A 123 -24.50 6.13 1.82
N PHE A 124 -25.21 5.91 2.93
CA PHE A 124 -26.06 6.92 3.54
C PHE A 124 -25.37 7.56 4.74
N PRO A 125 -25.44 8.90 4.89
CA PRO A 125 -24.74 9.59 5.98
C PRO A 125 -25.00 8.98 7.36
N GLY A 126 -23.92 8.77 8.11
CA GLY A 126 -23.97 8.28 9.49
C GLY A 126 -24.36 6.81 9.64
N ASP A 127 -24.06 5.98 8.64
CA ASP A 127 -24.39 4.54 8.64
C ASP A 127 -25.89 4.28 8.89
N SER A 128 -26.73 5.21 8.41
CA SER A 128 -28.15 5.28 8.79
C SER A 128 -29.03 4.24 8.10
N LEU A 129 -28.57 3.68 6.98
CA LEU A 129 -29.25 2.65 6.19
C LEU A 129 -28.22 1.65 5.64
N PRO A 130 -28.66 0.43 5.26
CA PRO A 130 -27.81 -0.53 4.59
C PRO A 130 -27.06 0.04 3.38
N GLU A 131 -25.80 -0.34 3.25
CA GLU A 131 -25.03 -0.12 2.04
C GLU A 131 -25.52 -1.08 0.95
N THR A 132 -25.73 -0.55 -0.26
CA THR A 132 -26.30 -1.32 -1.38
C THR A 132 -25.50 -1.08 -2.66
N GLN A 133 -25.45 -2.07 -3.56
CA GLN A 133 -24.70 -1.95 -4.80
C GLN A 133 -25.61 -1.47 -5.92
N ALA A 134 -25.21 -0.40 -6.58
CA ALA A 134 -25.94 0.27 -7.63
C ALA A 134 -25.11 0.37 -8.90
N VAL A 135 -25.78 0.64 -10.02
CA VAL A 135 -25.16 0.84 -11.32
C VAL A 135 -25.62 2.15 -11.97
N SER A 136 -24.71 2.84 -12.65
CA SER A 136 -25.02 3.94 -13.57
C SER A 136 -24.46 3.64 -14.96
N ILE A 137 -25.11 4.17 -16.00
CA ILE A 137 -24.83 3.82 -17.40
C ILE A 137 -24.28 5.03 -18.14
N SER A 138 -23.14 4.85 -18.82
CA SER A 138 -22.62 5.77 -19.83
C SER A 138 -22.71 5.16 -21.22
N ARG A 139 -23.18 5.97 -22.17
CA ARG A 139 -23.23 5.65 -23.62
C ARG A 139 -22.36 6.59 -24.45
N ASP A 140 -21.57 7.43 -23.78
CA ASP A 140 -20.77 8.51 -24.35
C ASP A 140 -19.28 8.35 -23.98
N GLY A 141 -18.82 7.10 -23.83
CA GLY A 141 -17.41 6.82 -23.54
C GLY A 141 -16.96 7.21 -22.14
N GLY A 142 -17.86 7.16 -21.16
CA GLY A 142 -17.55 7.43 -19.76
C GLY A 142 -17.58 8.91 -19.38
N LEU A 143 -18.04 9.80 -20.26
CA LEU A 143 -18.17 11.24 -20.00
C LEU A 143 -19.32 11.55 -19.04
N SER A 144 -20.45 10.84 -19.18
CA SER A 144 -21.56 10.97 -18.25
C SER A 144 -22.21 9.63 -17.93
N TYR A 145 -22.47 9.39 -16.64
CA TYR A 145 -23.10 8.19 -16.13
C TYR A 145 -24.46 8.54 -15.55
N HIS A 146 -25.51 7.96 -16.12
CA HIS A 146 -26.88 8.17 -15.69
C HIS A 146 -27.33 7.06 -14.74
N TYR A 147 -27.88 7.48 -13.59
CA TYR A 147 -28.45 6.59 -12.59
C TYR A 147 -29.46 5.61 -13.19
N TYR A 148 -29.36 4.33 -12.81
CA TYR A 148 -30.33 3.31 -13.18
C TYR A 148 -31.52 3.34 -12.20
N GLU A 149 -32.72 3.64 -12.71
CA GLU A 149 -33.91 3.85 -11.87
C GLU A 149 -34.33 2.62 -11.04
N ASN A 150 -33.97 1.40 -11.47
CA ASN A 150 -34.28 0.18 -10.71
C ASN A 150 -33.17 -0.21 -9.72
N ASN A 151 -32.25 0.70 -9.41
CA ASN A 151 -31.27 0.49 -8.34
C ASN A 151 -31.94 0.34 -6.95
N PRO A 152 -31.29 -0.37 -6.01
CA PRO A 152 -30.01 -1.07 -6.15
C PRO A 152 -30.13 -2.39 -6.94
N VAL A 153 -29.03 -2.83 -7.57
CA VAL A 153 -28.95 -4.13 -8.26
C VAL A 153 -28.55 -5.28 -7.32
N LEU A 154 -28.00 -4.96 -6.14
CA LEU A 154 -27.71 -5.93 -5.09
C LEU A 154 -27.84 -5.29 -3.71
N ASP A 155 -28.67 -5.89 -2.87
CA ASP A 155 -28.89 -5.53 -1.47
C ASP A 155 -29.01 -6.81 -0.64
N ILE A 156 -28.24 -6.88 0.46
CA ILE A 156 -28.24 -8.00 1.40
C ILE A 156 -28.68 -7.56 2.82
N GLY A 157 -29.16 -6.33 2.98
CA GLY A 157 -29.65 -5.78 4.24
C GLY A 157 -28.57 -5.52 5.30
N LYS A 158 -27.32 -5.26 4.89
CA LYS A 158 -26.18 -5.03 5.78
C LYS A 158 -25.75 -3.56 5.79
N ILE A 159 -25.42 -3.04 6.97
CA ILE A 159 -24.90 -1.67 7.14
C ILE A 159 -23.53 -1.52 6.48
N PHE A 160 -22.68 -2.54 6.58
CA PHE A 160 -21.37 -2.55 5.95
C PHE A 160 -21.34 -3.60 4.83
N PHE A 161 -21.38 -3.13 3.59
CA PHE A 161 -21.38 -3.95 2.39
C PHE A 161 -21.00 -3.09 1.19
N ARG A 162 -19.72 -3.10 0.78
CA ARG A 162 -19.21 -2.08 -0.13
C ARG A 162 -18.05 -2.47 -1.05
N ASP A 163 -17.76 -1.54 -1.94
CA ASP A 163 -16.63 -1.49 -2.87
C ASP A 163 -16.66 -2.55 -3.98
N PRO A 164 -17.75 -2.66 -4.75
CA PRO A 164 -17.93 -3.72 -5.74
C PRO A 164 -16.92 -3.61 -6.89
N GLN A 165 -16.10 -4.64 -7.05
CA GLN A 165 -15.27 -4.85 -8.23
C GLN A 165 -15.93 -5.86 -9.17
N VAL A 166 -16.38 -5.35 -10.33
CA VAL A 166 -17.04 -6.14 -11.36
C VAL A 166 -16.07 -6.43 -12.51
N PHE A 167 -16.13 -7.64 -13.05
CA PHE A 167 -15.35 -8.03 -14.23
C PHE A 167 -16.00 -9.17 -15.01
N TRP A 168 -15.62 -9.32 -16.28
CA TRP A 168 -16.03 -10.45 -17.11
C TRP A 168 -15.07 -11.61 -16.90
N HIS A 169 -15.59 -12.78 -16.56
CA HIS A 169 -14.80 -14.01 -16.48
C HIS A 169 -14.96 -14.82 -17.77
N THR A 170 -13.93 -14.77 -18.61
CA THR A 170 -13.93 -15.40 -19.94
C THR A 170 -14.19 -16.91 -19.93
N PRO A 171 -13.61 -17.72 -19.01
CA PRO A 171 -13.77 -19.17 -19.05
C PRO A 171 -15.22 -19.66 -18.96
N ASP A 172 -16.06 -19.05 -18.13
CA ASP A 172 -17.47 -19.44 -17.96
C ASP A 172 -18.46 -18.43 -18.57
N GLN A 173 -17.95 -17.36 -19.18
CA GLN A 173 -18.72 -16.30 -19.82
C GLN A 173 -19.79 -15.69 -18.91
N ARG A 174 -19.38 -15.31 -17.69
CA ARG A 174 -20.24 -14.63 -16.73
C ARG A 174 -19.58 -13.38 -16.16
N TRP A 175 -20.40 -12.41 -15.78
CA TRP A 175 -19.94 -11.31 -14.95
C TRP A 175 -19.74 -11.78 -13.53
N LYS A 176 -18.68 -11.30 -12.89
CA LYS A 176 -18.35 -11.55 -11.48
C LYS A 176 -18.31 -10.22 -10.74
N MET A 177 -18.78 -10.22 -9.50
CA MET A 177 -18.64 -9.11 -8.57
C MET A 177 -17.97 -9.63 -7.31
N VAL A 178 -16.84 -9.05 -6.93
CA VAL A 178 -16.28 -9.21 -5.59
C VAL A 178 -16.57 -7.96 -4.78
N VAL A 179 -17.10 -8.11 -3.58
CA VAL A 179 -17.61 -7.01 -2.75
C VAL A 179 -17.37 -7.34 -1.28
N SER A 180 -16.98 -6.33 -0.50
CA SER A 180 -16.58 -6.54 0.89
C SER A 180 -17.77 -6.51 1.84
N LEU A 181 -17.72 -7.32 2.89
CA LEU A 181 -18.42 -7.15 4.16
C LEU A 181 -17.37 -6.75 5.21
N PRO A 182 -17.09 -5.43 5.34
CA PRO A 182 -15.88 -4.95 6.00
C PRO A 182 -15.77 -5.30 7.48
N ASP A 183 -16.88 -5.24 8.21
CA ASP A 183 -16.94 -5.44 9.66
C ASP A 183 -16.70 -6.88 10.09
N VAL A 184 -16.98 -7.84 9.21
CA VAL A 184 -16.73 -9.28 9.42
C VAL A 184 -15.54 -9.81 8.60
N GLN A 185 -14.83 -8.93 7.90
CA GLN A 185 -13.62 -9.26 7.12
C GLN A 185 -13.85 -10.40 6.13
N GLU A 186 -14.93 -10.31 5.34
CA GLU A 186 -15.24 -11.26 4.28
C GLU A 186 -15.38 -10.56 2.93
N ILE A 187 -14.92 -11.21 1.87
CA ILE A 187 -15.18 -10.81 0.49
C ILE A 187 -16.19 -11.78 -0.11
N HIS A 188 -17.37 -11.29 -0.44
CA HIS A 188 -18.38 -12.08 -1.15
C HIS A 188 -18.15 -12.04 -2.65
N ILE A 189 -18.37 -13.17 -3.31
CA ILE A 189 -18.30 -13.33 -4.75
C ILE A 189 -19.71 -13.61 -5.27
N TYR A 190 -20.15 -12.82 -6.24
CA TYR A 190 -21.42 -12.99 -6.95
C TYR A 190 -21.18 -13.14 -8.45
N GLU A 191 -22.16 -13.69 -9.15
CA GLU A 191 -22.18 -13.75 -10.61
C GLU A 191 -23.48 -13.25 -11.22
N SER A 192 -23.40 -12.80 -12.47
CA SER A 192 -24.55 -12.30 -13.23
C SER A 192 -24.42 -12.62 -14.72
N ASP A 193 -25.56 -12.91 -15.35
CA ASP A 193 -25.68 -13.02 -16.80
C ASP A 193 -26.04 -11.66 -17.44
N ASP A 194 -26.62 -10.73 -16.67
CA ASP A 194 -27.27 -9.52 -17.19
C ASP A 194 -26.91 -8.23 -16.44
N LEU A 195 -25.91 -8.26 -15.55
CA LEU A 195 -25.43 -7.10 -14.78
C LEU A 195 -26.45 -6.50 -13.80
N LYS A 196 -27.66 -7.07 -13.71
CA LYS A 196 -28.79 -6.56 -12.91
C LYS A 196 -29.19 -7.55 -11.82
N GLN A 197 -29.17 -8.84 -12.13
CA GLN A 197 -29.48 -9.92 -11.20
C GLN A 197 -28.19 -10.62 -10.78
N TRP A 198 -27.90 -10.60 -9.48
CA TRP A 198 -26.67 -11.15 -8.92
C TRP A 198 -26.98 -12.36 -8.05
N ARG A 199 -26.31 -13.48 -8.32
CA ARG A 199 -26.38 -14.71 -7.53
C ARG A 199 -25.11 -14.87 -6.70
N PHE A 200 -25.25 -15.13 -5.40
CA PHE A 200 -24.12 -15.45 -4.53
C PHE A 200 -23.43 -16.75 -4.96
N CYS A 201 -22.10 -16.75 -4.99
CA CYS A 201 -21.27 -17.91 -5.30
C CYS A 201 -20.56 -18.42 -4.05
N SER A 202 -19.71 -17.59 -3.45
CA SER A 202 -18.85 -17.96 -2.32
C SER A 202 -18.45 -16.73 -1.50
N ALA A 203 -17.79 -16.98 -0.36
CA ALA A 203 -17.16 -15.96 0.47
C ALA A 203 -15.71 -16.36 0.75
N PHE A 204 -14.83 -15.36 0.81
CA PHE A 204 -13.42 -15.50 1.19
C PHE A 204 -13.14 -14.71 2.47
N GLY A 205 -12.51 -15.33 3.46
CA GLY A 205 -12.19 -14.73 4.76
C GLY A 205 -11.31 -15.65 5.61
N GLY A 206 -11.00 -15.25 6.85
CA GLY A 206 -10.31 -16.12 7.81
C GLY A 206 -8.79 -16.24 7.65
N LEU A 207 -8.16 -15.41 6.81
CA LEU A 207 -6.72 -15.45 6.52
C LEU A 207 -6.10 -14.06 6.52
N GLY A 208 -4.80 -13.98 6.84
CA GLY A 208 -4.06 -12.73 6.87
C GLY A 208 -4.51 -11.80 8.00
N ALA A 209 -4.33 -10.49 7.79
CA ALA A 209 -4.62 -9.46 8.78
C ALA A 209 -6.13 -9.24 8.92
N GLN A 210 -6.70 -9.44 10.13
CA GLN A 210 -8.16 -9.48 10.34
C GLN A 210 -8.67 -8.49 11.39
N ASN A 211 -7.81 -7.60 11.87
CA ASN A 211 -8.10 -6.68 12.98
C ASN A 211 -8.67 -5.31 12.56
N SER A 212 -9.19 -5.15 11.35
CA SER A 212 -9.92 -3.95 10.93
C SER A 212 -10.74 -4.24 9.68
N PHE A 213 -11.44 -3.22 9.19
CA PHE A 213 -12.28 -3.29 8.02
C PHE A 213 -11.50 -3.77 6.79
N TRP A 214 -12.07 -4.72 6.07
CA TRP A 214 -11.64 -5.07 4.73
C TRP A 214 -12.42 -4.25 3.72
N GLU A 215 -11.74 -3.58 2.81
CA GLU A 215 -12.31 -2.61 1.86
C GLU A 215 -11.60 -2.79 0.51
N CYS A 216 -12.19 -2.22 -0.55
CA CYS A 216 -11.61 -2.19 -1.89
C CYS A 216 -11.02 -3.54 -2.39
N PRO A 217 -11.82 -4.63 -2.44
CA PRO A 217 -11.34 -5.87 -3.02
C PRO A 217 -11.12 -5.73 -4.54
N ASP A 218 -10.11 -6.43 -5.05
CA ASP A 218 -9.91 -6.62 -6.50
C ASP A 218 -9.38 -8.05 -6.77
N LEU A 219 -9.91 -8.71 -7.79
CA LEU A 219 -9.61 -10.10 -8.13
C LEU A 219 -9.20 -10.23 -9.60
N PHE A 220 -7.95 -10.60 -9.87
CA PHE A 220 -7.38 -10.59 -11.22
C PHE A 220 -6.21 -11.57 -11.38
N GLU A 221 -5.81 -11.85 -12.61
CA GLU A 221 -4.64 -12.68 -12.92
C GLU A 221 -3.37 -11.83 -13.05
N ILE A 222 -2.25 -12.33 -12.53
CA ILE A 222 -0.93 -11.72 -12.61
C ILE A 222 0.08 -12.71 -13.22
N PRO A 223 0.99 -12.29 -14.13
CA PRO A 223 2.04 -13.16 -14.66
C PRO A 223 3.11 -13.53 -13.63
N VAL A 224 3.65 -14.74 -13.74
CA VAL A 224 4.78 -15.23 -12.93
C VAL A 224 6.10 -14.93 -13.65
N LEU A 225 7.01 -14.20 -13.00
CA LEU A 225 8.30 -13.84 -13.56
C LEU A 225 9.15 -15.09 -13.84
N GLY A 226 9.71 -15.14 -15.04
CA GLY A 226 10.54 -16.26 -15.49
C GLY A 226 9.74 -17.49 -15.97
N GLU A 227 8.41 -17.47 -15.86
CA GLU A 227 7.54 -18.57 -16.26
C GLU A 227 6.55 -18.11 -17.35
N SER A 228 7.01 -18.10 -18.60
CA SER A 228 6.23 -17.58 -19.74
C SER A 228 4.84 -18.23 -19.85
N GLY A 229 3.79 -17.40 -19.88
CA GLY A 229 2.40 -17.84 -20.02
C GLY A 229 1.78 -18.38 -18.73
N HIS A 230 2.53 -18.48 -17.64
CA HIS A 230 1.99 -18.89 -16.34
C HIS A 230 1.48 -17.65 -15.59
N LYS A 231 0.21 -17.70 -15.19
CA LYS A 231 -0.45 -16.70 -14.35
C LYS A 231 -1.10 -17.36 -13.14
N LYS A 232 -1.31 -16.57 -12.10
CA LYS A 232 -2.12 -16.96 -10.93
C LYS A 232 -3.12 -15.87 -10.60
N TRP A 233 -4.21 -16.24 -9.95
CA TRP A 233 -5.19 -15.30 -9.44
C TRP A 233 -4.68 -14.64 -8.15
N VAL A 234 -4.99 -13.37 -8.00
CA VAL A 234 -4.66 -12.56 -6.84
C VAL A 234 -5.90 -11.84 -6.35
N MET A 235 -6.18 -11.95 -5.05
CA MET A 235 -7.15 -11.13 -4.33
C MET A 235 -6.39 -10.02 -3.59
N LEU A 236 -6.56 -8.76 -4.00
CA LEU A 236 -6.15 -7.59 -3.21
C LEU A 236 -7.26 -7.21 -2.24
N ILE A 237 -6.89 -6.80 -1.03
CA ILE A 237 -7.82 -6.31 -0.01
C ILE A 237 -7.19 -5.13 0.72
N GLY A 238 -7.85 -3.98 0.70
CA GLY A 238 -7.54 -2.87 1.59
C GLY A 238 -7.88 -3.24 3.03
N ARG A 239 -6.89 -3.28 3.91
CA ARG A 239 -7.09 -3.35 5.35
C ARG A 239 -7.10 -1.94 5.92
N GLY A 240 -8.29 -1.48 6.29
CA GLY A 240 -8.52 -0.19 6.88
C GLY A 240 -7.65 0.04 8.13
N PRO A 241 -7.23 1.28 8.42
CA PRO A 241 -7.49 2.45 7.60
C PRO A 241 -6.57 2.55 6.36
N ASN A 242 -5.37 1.95 6.28
CA ASN A 242 -4.37 2.45 5.32
C ASN A 242 -3.35 1.44 4.78
N ARG A 243 -3.66 0.15 4.74
CA ARG A 243 -2.76 -0.85 4.14
C ARG A 243 -3.47 -1.73 3.14
N VAL A 244 -2.72 -2.36 2.26
CA VAL A 244 -3.25 -3.38 1.35
C VAL A 244 -2.55 -4.69 1.63
N GLN A 245 -3.32 -5.73 1.85
CA GLN A 245 -2.85 -7.11 1.87
C GLN A 245 -3.29 -7.84 0.61
N TYR A 246 -2.69 -8.98 0.33
CA TYR A 246 -3.04 -9.78 -0.83
C TYR A 246 -2.95 -11.28 -0.58
N PHE A 247 -3.63 -12.05 -1.44
CA PHE A 247 -3.61 -13.50 -1.42
C PHE A 247 -3.41 -14.01 -2.84
N VAL A 248 -2.58 -15.04 -3.02
CA VAL A 248 -2.30 -15.67 -4.32
C VAL A 248 -2.90 -17.06 -4.33
N GLY A 249 -3.57 -17.42 -5.42
CA GLY A 249 -4.28 -18.69 -5.54
C GLY A 249 -4.86 -18.92 -6.94
N ASP A 250 -5.95 -19.67 -6.97
CA ASP A 250 -6.72 -19.99 -8.17
C ASP A 250 -8.18 -19.51 -8.03
N PHE A 251 -8.83 -19.22 -9.14
CA PHE A 251 -10.25 -18.88 -9.20
C PHE A 251 -10.93 -19.73 -10.26
N ASP A 252 -11.97 -20.46 -9.89
CA ASP A 252 -12.70 -21.36 -10.78
C ASP A 252 -13.93 -20.72 -11.44
N GLY A 253 -14.13 -19.41 -11.23
CA GLY A 253 -15.32 -18.67 -11.63
C GLY A 253 -16.32 -18.46 -10.47
N GLN A 254 -16.25 -19.23 -9.40
CA GLN A 254 -17.16 -19.11 -8.25
C GLN A 254 -16.42 -18.92 -6.93
N THR A 255 -15.28 -19.60 -6.74
CA THR A 255 -14.52 -19.63 -5.49
C THR A 255 -13.07 -19.28 -5.74
N PHE A 256 -12.54 -18.34 -4.95
CA PHE A 256 -11.10 -18.07 -4.89
C PHE A 256 -10.47 -19.00 -3.83
N THR A 257 -9.49 -19.80 -4.24
CA THR A 257 -8.78 -20.75 -3.39
C THR A 257 -7.31 -20.35 -3.27
N PRO A 258 -6.83 -19.88 -2.11
CA PRO A 258 -5.43 -19.54 -1.91
C PRO A 258 -4.50 -20.76 -2.05
N ASP A 259 -3.28 -20.52 -2.51
CA ASP A 259 -2.25 -21.55 -2.60
C ASP A 259 -1.88 -22.10 -1.21
N SER A 260 -1.71 -23.42 -1.12
CA SER A 260 -1.44 -24.10 0.17
C SER A 260 -0.18 -23.61 0.88
N LEU A 261 0.88 -23.24 0.15
CA LEU A 261 2.08 -22.65 0.74
C LEU A 261 1.80 -21.27 1.37
N ILE A 262 0.89 -20.48 0.76
CA ILE A 262 0.47 -19.19 1.31
C ILE A 262 -0.37 -19.41 2.56
N VAL A 263 -1.32 -20.35 2.52
CA VAL A 263 -2.13 -20.73 3.68
C VAL A 263 -1.24 -21.17 4.83
N ASN A 264 -0.31 -22.10 4.60
CA ASN A 264 0.61 -22.59 5.63
C ASN A 264 1.53 -21.48 6.18
N TYR A 265 1.98 -20.56 5.32
CA TYR A 265 2.75 -19.40 5.76
C TYR A 265 1.92 -18.51 6.68
N LEU A 266 0.73 -18.08 6.23
CA LEU A 266 -0.11 -17.14 6.95
C LEU A 266 -0.77 -17.72 8.21
N GLN A 267 -1.06 -19.01 8.24
CA GLN A 267 -1.69 -19.65 9.40
C GLN A 267 -0.68 -20.22 10.39
N HIS A 268 0.50 -20.65 9.95
CA HIS A 268 1.43 -21.41 10.80
C HIS A 268 2.87 -20.90 10.77
N GLY A 269 3.12 -19.73 10.16
CA GLY A 269 4.48 -19.20 10.02
C GLY A 269 5.42 -20.11 9.22
N SER A 270 4.88 -21.00 8.37
CA SER A 270 5.68 -22.02 7.69
C SER A 270 6.73 -21.40 6.77
N GLY A 271 8.00 -21.72 7.03
CA GLY A 271 9.14 -21.23 6.25
C GLY A 271 9.60 -19.83 6.59
N LEU A 272 9.17 -19.27 7.73
CA LEU A 272 9.83 -18.12 8.35
C LEU A 272 11.34 -18.39 8.53
N GLN A 273 12.17 -17.38 8.26
CA GLN A 273 13.62 -17.51 8.37
C GLN A 273 14.05 -17.55 9.84
N GLY A 274 14.67 -18.64 10.28
CA GLY A 274 15.19 -18.78 11.63
C GLY A 274 14.95 -20.16 12.23
N VAL A 275 15.11 -20.24 13.55
CA VAL A 275 14.87 -21.42 14.36
C VAL A 275 13.70 -21.13 15.30
N LEU A 276 12.58 -21.84 15.10
CA LEU A 276 11.41 -21.73 15.98
C LEU A 276 11.76 -22.26 17.37
N TYR A 277 11.70 -21.38 18.36
CA TYR A 277 11.90 -21.74 19.76
C TYR A 277 10.61 -22.32 20.35
N ASP A 278 9.48 -21.62 20.22
CA ASP A 278 8.17 -22.11 20.63
C ASP A 278 7.05 -21.36 19.89
N ASP A 279 6.00 -22.08 19.51
CA ASP A 279 4.75 -21.60 18.92
C ASP A 279 3.55 -21.80 19.87
N PHE A 280 3.76 -22.40 21.05
CA PHE A 280 2.75 -22.65 22.07
C PHE A 280 1.55 -23.54 21.66
N GLU A 281 1.60 -24.16 20.47
CA GLU A 281 0.55 -25.08 19.97
C GLU A 281 0.40 -26.32 20.86
N LYS A 282 1.50 -26.72 21.51
CA LYS A 282 1.57 -27.83 22.47
C LYS A 282 1.37 -27.40 23.92
N GLY A 283 0.98 -26.15 24.15
CA GLY A 283 0.84 -25.56 25.48
C GLY A 283 2.18 -25.07 26.05
N ILE A 284 2.19 -24.77 27.36
CA ILE A 284 3.44 -24.51 28.09
C ILE A 284 4.23 -25.82 28.11
N SER A 285 5.22 -25.92 27.23
CA SER A 285 6.07 -27.09 27.08
C SER A 285 7.07 -27.21 28.24
N ALA A 286 7.87 -28.28 28.27
CA ALA A 286 8.97 -28.41 29.23
C ALA A 286 10.04 -27.31 29.11
N LYS A 287 9.97 -26.46 28.08
CA LYS A 287 10.83 -25.29 27.88
C LYS A 287 10.40 -24.08 28.71
N TRP A 288 9.28 -24.13 29.42
CA TRP A 288 8.72 -22.98 30.13
C TRP A 288 8.28 -23.36 31.55
N LYS A 289 8.48 -22.44 32.50
CA LYS A 289 8.08 -22.54 33.90
C LYS A 289 7.12 -21.41 34.23
N ALA A 290 5.91 -21.79 34.63
CA ALA A 290 4.87 -20.85 35.06
C ALA A 290 4.88 -20.70 36.59
N SER A 291 4.72 -19.47 37.08
CA SER A 291 4.38 -19.23 38.49
C SER A 291 2.94 -19.67 38.80
N ASP A 292 2.62 -19.87 40.09
CA ASP A 292 1.37 -20.50 40.55
C ASP A 292 0.06 -19.89 40.01
N ARG A 293 0.04 -18.60 39.66
CA ARG A 293 -1.15 -17.88 39.14
C ARG A 293 -1.00 -17.42 37.68
N ALA A 294 0.10 -17.78 37.02
CA ALA A 294 0.36 -17.33 35.66
C ALA A 294 -0.70 -17.82 34.68
N PHE A 295 -0.88 -17.01 33.63
CA PHE A 295 -1.65 -17.36 32.45
C PHE A 295 -1.08 -18.61 31.76
N GLN A 296 -1.94 -19.32 31.03
CA GLN A 296 -1.61 -20.54 30.31
C GLN A 296 -1.66 -20.31 28.80
N SER A 297 -1.29 -21.34 28.03
CA SER A 297 -1.58 -21.37 26.59
C SER A 297 -3.08 -21.52 26.38
N ARG A 298 -3.66 -20.70 25.48
CA ARG A 298 -5.11 -20.65 25.24
C ARG A 298 -5.42 -20.83 23.76
N SER A 299 -6.51 -21.53 23.49
CA SER A 299 -7.23 -21.52 22.22
C SER A 299 -8.39 -20.54 22.32
N SER A 300 -8.32 -19.37 21.68
CA SER A 300 -9.55 -18.59 21.43
C SER A 300 -9.31 -17.45 20.44
N PRO A 301 -9.87 -17.55 19.21
CA PRO A 301 -9.95 -16.41 18.30
C PRO A 301 -10.96 -15.34 18.76
N VAL A 302 -11.77 -15.60 19.80
CA VAL A 302 -12.82 -14.66 20.26
C VAL A 302 -12.23 -13.46 21.01
N ALA A 303 -11.04 -13.59 21.60
CA ALA A 303 -10.42 -12.53 22.41
C ALA A 303 -9.17 -11.90 21.78
N ALA A 304 -8.60 -12.50 20.73
CA ALA A 304 -7.36 -12.07 20.09
C ALA A 304 -7.33 -12.46 18.61
N THR A 305 -6.61 -11.69 17.80
CA THR A 305 -6.47 -11.91 16.35
C THR A 305 -5.00 -11.89 15.92
N ASP A 306 -4.71 -12.44 14.74
CA ASP A 306 -3.41 -12.35 14.06
C ASP A 306 -2.23 -13.09 14.73
N PHE A 307 -2.52 -14.00 15.68
CA PHE A 307 -1.56 -15.03 16.11
C PHE A 307 -1.55 -16.17 15.08
N LEU A 308 -0.52 -17.02 15.15
CA LEU A 308 -0.31 -18.12 14.21
C LEU A 308 -0.60 -19.45 14.91
N GLY A 309 -1.31 -20.34 14.23
CA GLY A 309 -1.76 -21.61 14.75
C GLY A 309 -3.12 -21.52 15.44
N GLU A 310 -3.32 -22.36 16.45
CA GLU A 310 -4.57 -22.45 17.20
C GLU A 310 -4.43 -21.87 18.61
N LYS A 311 -3.20 -21.64 19.09
CA LYS A 311 -2.93 -21.23 20.46
C LYS A 311 -1.85 -20.16 20.56
N TYR A 312 -1.91 -19.43 21.66
CA TYR A 312 -0.86 -18.50 22.07
C TYR A 312 -0.69 -18.56 23.59
N LEU A 313 0.42 -18.00 24.10
CA LEU A 313 0.65 -17.86 25.54
C LEU A 313 0.11 -16.51 26.03
N GLY A 314 -0.92 -16.50 26.89
CA GLY A 314 -1.50 -15.26 27.44
C GLY A 314 -2.95 -15.40 27.92
N ASP A 315 -3.51 -14.34 28.53
CA ASP A 315 -4.92 -14.27 28.92
C ASP A 315 -5.62 -12.96 28.52
N LEU A 316 -5.69 -12.71 27.21
CA LEU A 316 -6.38 -11.54 26.64
C LEU A 316 -7.91 -11.56 26.82
N SER A 317 -8.48 -12.69 27.26
CA SER A 317 -9.94 -12.88 27.33
C SER A 317 -10.58 -12.35 28.61
N ASN A 318 -9.92 -12.53 29.76
CA ASN A 318 -10.48 -12.18 31.07
C ASN A 318 -9.55 -11.30 31.91
N GLY A 319 -8.23 -11.27 31.63
CA GLY A 319 -7.25 -10.47 32.39
C GLY A 319 -7.16 -10.79 33.88
N LEU A 320 -7.59 -11.99 34.30
CA LEU A 320 -7.65 -12.39 35.72
C LEU A 320 -6.43 -13.22 36.16
N ALA A 321 -5.77 -13.90 35.23
CA ALA A 321 -4.55 -14.66 35.50
C ALA A 321 -3.35 -13.71 35.56
N THR A 322 -2.54 -13.81 36.61
CA THR A 322 -1.39 -12.93 36.84
C THR A 322 -0.19 -13.74 37.31
N GLY A 323 0.98 -13.47 36.76
CA GLY A 323 2.24 -14.06 37.15
C GLY A 323 3.28 -13.95 36.05
N TYR A 324 4.26 -14.85 36.14
CA TYR A 324 5.39 -14.92 35.22
C TYR A 324 5.42 -16.29 34.54
N VAL A 325 5.80 -16.30 33.27
CA VAL A 325 6.16 -17.50 32.52
C VAL A 325 7.58 -17.32 31.99
N THR A 326 8.49 -18.18 32.44
CA THR A 326 9.93 -18.05 32.17
C THR A 326 10.41 -19.21 31.31
N SER A 327 11.18 -18.92 30.26
CA SER A 327 11.76 -19.95 29.40
C SER A 327 12.93 -20.66 30.09
N GLU A 328 13.29 -21.85 29.62
CA GLU A 328 14.59 -22.44 29.95
C GLU A 328 15.72 -21.55 29.39
N PRO A 329 16.87 -21.47 30.07
CA PRO A 329 18.02 -20.74 29.56
C PRO A 329 18.49 -21.26 28.20
N PHE A 330 18.91 -20.34 27.34
CA PHE A 330 19.46 -20.63 26.02
C PHE A 330 20.69 -19.76 25.73
N THR A 331 21.57 -20.25 24.85
CA THR A 331 22.68 -19.45 24.34
C THR A 331 22.20 -18.54 23.20
N ILE A 332 22.44 -17.25 23.33
CA ILE A 332 22.16 -16.26 22.28
C ILE A 332 23.15 -16.47 21.15
N SER A 333 22.67 -17.06 20.05
CA SER A 333 23.49 -17.52 18.92
C SER A 333 23.15 -16.85 17.59
N HIS A 334 22.07 -16.09 17.54
CA HIS A 334 21.60 -15.36 16.36
C HIS A 334 21.53 -13.87 16.64
N GLY A 335 21.51 -13.04 15.59
CA GLY A 335 21.47 -11.58 15.72
C GLY A 335 20.16 -11.01 16.27
N ALA A 336 19.05 -11.73 16.11
CA ALA A 336 17.72 -11.31 16.53
C ALA A 336 16.93 -12.41 17.26
N ILE A 337 16.08 -11.95 18.18
CA ILE A 337 14.99 -12.74 18.76
C ILE A 337 13.69 -12.03 18.39
N ASN A 338 12.85 -12.71 17.62
CA ASN A 338 11.56 -12.21 17.14
C ASN A 338 10.42 -12.95 17.80
N PHE A 339 9.28 -12.29 17.90
CA PHE A 339 8.05 -12.87 18.45
C PHE A 339 6.84 -12.03 18.02
N LEU A 340 5.68 -12.67 18.00
CA LEU A 340 4.40 -11.98 17.92
C LEU A 340 3.96 -11.58 19.33
N ILE A 341 3.51 -10.35 19.51
CA ILE A 341 3.06 -9.83 20.81
C ILE A 341 1.74 -9.08 20.67
N ALA A 342 0.88 -9.23 21.67
CA ALA A 342 -0.36 -8.48 21.85
C ALA A 342 -0.51 -8.07 23.32
N GLY A 343 -1.43 -7.13 23.59
CA GLY A 343 -1.85 -6.77 24.94
C GLY A 343 -1.47 -5.37 25.39
N GLY A 344 -1.44 -5.16 26.71
CA GLY A 344 -1.26 -3.83 27.32
C GLY A 344 0.14 -3.24 27.21
N ARG A 345 0.21 -1.91 27.32
CA ARG A 345 1.43 -1.10 27.18
C ARG A 345 1.93 -0.59 28.55
N ARG A 346 2.35 -1.50 29.44
CA ARG A 346 2.84 -1.17 30.80
C ARG A 346 4.09 -1.97 31.14
N VAL A 347 5.28 -1.42 30.89
CA VAL A 347 6.54 -2.20 30.97
C VAL A 347 6.80 -2.86 32.34
N ASP A 348 6.40 -2.19 33.43
CA ASP A 348 6.63 -2.68 34.80
C ASP A 348 5.69 -3.83 35.21
N SER A 349 4.64 -4.09 34.43
CA SER A 349 3.58 -5.05 34.82
C SER A 349 3.06 -5.92 33.68
N LEU A 350 3.34 -5.56 32.43
CA LEU A 350 2.89 -6.18 31.18
C LEU A 350 4.05 -6.11 30.19
N SER A 351 4.98 -7.06 30.29
CA SER A 351 6.17 -7.08 29.45
C SER A 351 6.63 -8.47 29.08
N VAL A 352 7.28 -8.55 27.92
CA VAL A 352 8.16 -9.65 27.56
C VAL A 352 9.58 -9.13 27.76
N ASN A 353 10.38 -9.86 28.53
CA ASN A 353 11.72 -9.46 28.95
C ASN A 353 12.77 -10.49 28.49
N LEU A 354 13.94 -10.02 28.08
CA LEU A 354 15.14 -10.83 27.96
C LEU A 354 15.99 -10.62 29.21
N ILE A 355 16.33 -11.70 29.90
CA ILE A 355 17.16 -11.68 31.09
C ILE A 355 18.50 -12.33 30.78
N VAL A 356 19.59 -11.62 31.10
CA VAL A 356 20.98 -12.08 30.97
C VAL A 356 21.73 -11.61 32.20
N ASP A 357 22.52 -12.49 32.82
CA ASP A 357 23.28 -12.19 34.05
C ASP A 357 22.37 -11.63 35.19
N ASP A 358 21.17 -12.22 35.35
CA ASP A 358 20.11 -11.81 36.29
C ASP A 358 19.59 -10.36 36.12
N GLN A 359 19.84 -9.75 34.95
CA GLN A 359 19.38 -8.41 34.61
C GLN A 359 18.46 -8.44 33.39
N VAL A 360 17.37 -7.66 33.45
CA VAL A 360 16.54 -7.38 32.28
C VAL A 360 17.35 -6.50 31.32
N VAL A 361 17.72 -7.07 30.17
CA VAL A 361 18.53 -6.39 29.14
C VAL A 361 17.70 -5.91 27.96
N ARG A 362 16.49 -6.44 27.78
CA ARG A 362 15.47 -5.98 26.81
C ARG A 362 14.09 -6.13 27.41
N SER A 363 13.18 -5.23 27.04
CA SER A 363 11.77 -5.29 27.39
C SER A 363 10.91 -4.82 26.22
N THR A 364 9.80 -5.51 25.98
CA THR A 364 8.78 -5.12 25.00
C THR A 364 7.40 -5.25 25.64
N THR A 365 6.49 -4.34 25.31
CA THR A 365 5.07 -4.41 25.70
C THR A 365 4.19 -4.54 24.47
N GLY A 366 2.91 -4.87 24.65
CA GLY A 366 1.91 -4.68 23.60
C GLY A 366 1.61 -3.19 23.35
N ASP A 367 0.62 -2.93 22.49
CA ASP A 367 0.20 -1.59 22.07
C ASP A 367 -1.22 -1.21 22.53
N ASN A 368 -1.72 -1.90 23.57
CA ASN A 368 -3.09 -1.86 24.08
C ASN A 368 -4.13 -2.41 23.10
N THR A 369 -3.75 -3.42 22.31
CA THR A 369 -4.67 -4.14 21.43
C THR A 369 -4.54 -5.65 21.65
N SER A 370 -5.58 -6.41 21.36
CA SER A 370 -5.52 -7.88 21.35
C SER A 370 -5.03 -8.44 20.00
N VAL A 371 -4.32 -7.62 19.23
CA VAL A 371 -3.83 -7.95 17.89
C VAL A 371 -2.36 -8.30 17.99
N PHE A 372 -2.01 -9.49 17.54
CA PHE A 372 -0.61 -9.91 17.49
C PHE A 372 0.13 -9.23 16.35
N LYS A 373 1.27 -8.62 16.70
CA LYS A 373 2.15 -7.93 15.75
C LYS A 373 3.57 -8.36 15.96
N TRP A 374 4.35 -8.37 14.88
CA TRP A 374 5.75 -8.74 14.96
C TRP A 374 6.56 -7.69 15.70
N ASN A 375 7.29 -8.17 16.69
CA ASN A 375 8.27 -7.44 17.45
C ASN A 375 9.56 -8.27 17.52
N GLY A 376 10.64 -7.65 17.99
CA GLY A 376 11.89 -8.34 18.15
C GLY A 376 12.99 -7.46 18.67
N TRP A 377 14.06 -8.11 19.12
CA TRP A 377 15.24 -7.47 19.70
C TRP A 377 16.46 -7.73 18.85
N ASP A 378 17.25 -6.66 18.62
CA ASP A 378 18.66 -6.80 18.28
C ASP A 378 19.43 -7.25 19.53
N VAL A 379 20.03 -8.44 19.42
CA VAL A 379 20.76 -9.11 20.51
C VAL A 379 22.21 -9.42 20.13
N ARG A 380 22.73 -8.79 19.06
CA ARG A 380 24.12 -8.99 18.60
C ARG A 380 25.16 -8.63 19.67
N ASP A 381 24.88 -7.64 20.50
CA ASP A 381 25.70 -7.23 21.66
C ASP A 381 25.73 -8.28 22.78
N LEU A 382 24.82 -9.26 22.75
CA LEU A 382 24.69 -10.34 23.72
C LEU A 382 25.14 -11.70 23.17
N ALA A 383 25.74 -11.74 21.99
CA ALA A 383 26.17 -12.98 21.34
C ALA A 383 27.06 -13.84 22.24
N GLY A 384 26.73 -15.14 22.34
CA GLY A 384 27.43 -16.12 23.16
C GLY A 384 27.05 -16.11 24.64
N LYS A 385 26.30 -15.12 25.13
CA LYS A 385 25.78 -15.12 26.49
C LYS A 385 24.63 -16.11 26.65
N VAL A 386 24.39 -16.53 27.89
CA VAL A 386 23.22 -17.32 28.28
C VAL A 386 22.15 -16.39 28.80
N GLY A 387 20.93 -16.50 28.26
CA GLY A 387 19.78 -15.73 28.72
C GLY A 387 18.51 -16.57 28.72
N HIS A 388 17.43 -15.99 29.22
CA HIS A 388 16.09 -16.57 29.15
C HIS A 388 15.05 -15.48 28.92
N ILE A 389 13.89 -15.88 28.42
CA ILE A 389 12.75 -14.98 28.20
C ILE A 389 11.81 -15.09 29.38
N GLU A 390 11.28 -13.95 29.83
CA GLU A 390 10.24 -13.88 30.85
C GLU A 390 9.05 -13.10 30.30
N VAL A 391 7.85 -13.70 30.39
CA VAL A 391 6.59 -13.04 30.06
C VAL A 391 5.90 -12.68 31.38
N VAL A 392 5.61 -11.39 31.56
CA VAL A 392 5.15 -10.78 32.80
C VAL A 392 3.72 -10.26 32.63
N ASP A 393 2.79 -10.78 33.41
CA ASP A 393 1.44 -10.21 33.54
C ASP A 393 1.07 -10.04 35.02
N LEU A 394 1.11 -8.82 35.53
CA LEU A 394 0.82 -8.54 36.95
C LEU A 394 -0.45 -7.72 37.12
N VAL A 395 -1.21 -7.49 36.04
CA VAL A 395 -2.38 -6.64 36.07
C VAL A 395 -3.63 -7.50 36.23
N ASN A 396 -4.36 -7.27 37.31
CA ASN A 396 -5.66 -7.91 37.56
C ASN A 396 -6.76 -6.87 37.37
N ASP A 397 -7.02 -6.50 36.12
CA ASP A 397 -8.14 -5.61 35.77
C ASP A 397 -8.85 -6.11 34.50
N THR A 398 -10.13 -5.76 34.36
CA THR A 398 -11.00 -6.24 33.28
C THR A 398 -10.82 -5.46 31.96
N SER A 399 -9.76 -4.66 31.81
CA SER A 399 -9.65 -3.66 30.73
C SER A 399 -8.81 -4.09 29.51
N HIS A 400 -8.71 -5.40 29.22
CA HIS A 400 -7.78 -5.95 28.22
C HIS A 400 -6.30 -5.64 28.51
N ALA A 401 -5.98 -5.37 29.78
CA ALA A 401 -4.64 -5.06 30.24
C ALA A 401 -3.82 -6.33 30.53
N ALA A 402 -3.96 -7.37 29.72
CA ALA A 402 -3.13 -8.58 29.79
C ALA A 402 -2.03 -8.52 28.73
N ILE A 403 -1.02 -9.37 28.82
CA ILE A 403 -0.01 -9.56 27.76
C ILE A 403 -0.12 -10.94 27.14
N ALA A 404 0.22 -11.04 25.87
CA ALA A 404 0.32 -12.34 25.19
C ALA A 404 1.45 -12.36 24.18
N ILE A 405 2.03 -13.54 23.99
CA ILE A 405 3.12 -13.81 23.05
C ILE A 405 2.84 -15.08 22.26
N ASP A 406 3.34 -15.09 21.04
CA ASP A 406 3.31 -16.24 20.13
C ASP A 406 4.58 -16.26 19.25
N HIS A 407 4.90 -17.42 18.67
CA HIS A 407 5.92 -17.63 17.65
C HIS A 407 7.28 -17.00 17.98
N VAL A 408 7.91 -17.46 19.07
CA VAL A 408 9.26 -17.06 19.44
C VAL A 408 10.27 -17.68 18.46
N LEU A 409 11.00 -16.84 17.74
CA LEU A 409 11.89 -17.22 16.63
C LEU A 409 13.28 -16.61 16.82
N PHE A 410 14.33 -17.42 16.71
CA PHE A 410 15.71 -16.93 16.69
C PHE A 410 16.23 -16.86 15.25
N SER A 411 16.72 -15.71 14.81
CA SER A 411 17.13 -15.50 13.41
C SER A 411 18.15 -14.38 13.28
N ASP A 412 18.83 -14.30 12.13
CA ASP A 412 19.71 -13.17 11.81
C ASP A 412 18.98 -12.03 11.09
N GLN A 413 17.70 -12.24 10.72
CA GLN A 413 16.80 -11.20 10.24
C GLN A 413 15.92 -10.70 11.39
N LEU A 414 15.78 -9.38 11.53
CA LEU A 414 14.86 -8.77 12.48
C LEU A 414 13.47 -8.60 11.85
N MET A 415 12.40 -8.87 12.58
CA MET A 415 11.01 -8.72 12.14
C MET A 415 10.25 -7.65 12.94
N SER A 416 10.93 -6.73 13.60
CA SER A 416 10.34 -5.70 14.47
C SER A 416 9.64 -4.55 13.71
N HIS A 417 8.75 -4.91 12.77
CA HIS A 417 8.02 -3.97 11.94
C HIS A 417 6.65 -3.56 12.51
N GLN A 418 6.22 -4.15 13.63
CA GLN A 418 4.98 -3.79 14.33
C GLN A 418 3.72 -3.94 13.46
N LEU A 419 3.75 -4.86 12.51
CA LEU A 419 2.59 -5.23 11.70
C LEU A 419 2.19 -6.67 11.99
N GLU A 420 0.93 -6.96 11.69
CA GLU A 420 0.35 -8.29 11.70
C GLU A 420 1.08 -9.21 10.70
N HIS A 421 1.04 -10.52 10.93
CA HIS A 421 1.62 -11.50 10.01
C HIS A 421 0.73 -11.63 8.76
N ALA A 422 1.01 -10.83 7.73
CA ALA A 422 0.27 -10.81 6.48
C ALA A 422 1.18 -10.62 5.26
N LEU A 423 0.62 -10.81 4.07
CA LEU A 423 1.26 -10.43 2.82
C LEU A 423 0.95 -8.97 2.51
N TRP A 424 1.75 -8.06 3.04
CA TRP A 424 1.61 -6.62 2.79
C TRP A 424 2.09 -6.26 1.39
N LEU A 425 1.27 -5.49 0.66
CA LEU A 425 1.61 -4.96 -0.65
C LEU A 425 2.59 -3.77 -0.53
N ASP A 426 2.49 -3.00 0.55
CA ASP A 426 3.35 -1.84 0.82
C ASP A 426 3.58 -1.70 2.33
N TYR A 427 4.84 -1.47 2.73
CA TYR A 427 5.23 -1.30 4.13
C TYR A 427 5.20 0.17 4.58
N GLY A 428 5.03 1.10 3.64
CA GLY A 428 4.76 2.50 3.93
C GLY A 428 3.36 2.73 4.51
N ASN A 429 3.08 3.94 4.99
CA ASN A 429 1.81 4.28 5.65
C ASN A 429 0.77 4.89 4.70
N ASP A 430 1.13 5.16 3.44
CA ASP A 430 0.31 5.93 2.49
C ASP A 430 0.18 5.22 1.15
N TYR A 431 -0.28 3.97 1.17
CA TYR A 431 -0.64 3.22 -0.02
C TYR A 431 -1.87 2.35 0.26
N TYR A 432 -3.04 2.84 -0.18
CA TYR A 432 -4.33 2.24 0.15
C TYR A 432 -5.26 2.12 -1.05
N ALA A 433 -6.33 1.34 -0.90
CA ALA A 433 -7.39 1.18 -1.90
C ALA A 433 -6.87 0.83 -3.31
N THR A 434 -5.81 0.02 -3.38
CA THR A 434 -5.15 -0.31 -4.66
C THR A 434 -6.10 -1.07 -5.59
N ARG A 435 -6.16 -0.63 -6.85
CA ARG A 435 -6.90 -1.31 -7.92
C ARG A 435 -6.05 -1.43 -9.18
N ILE A 436 -6.48 -2.31 -10.08
CA ILE A 436 -5.84 -2.52 -11.39
C ILE A 436 -6.65 -1.97 -12.55
N TRP A 437 -5.98 -1.55 -13.63
CA TRP A 437 -6.67 -1.22 -14.89
C TRP A 437 -7.06 -2.48 -15.66
N ARG A 438 -8.34 -2.60 -15.99
CA ARG A 438 -8.86 -3.67 -16.86
C ARG A 438 -8.89 -3.23 -18.31
N ASN A 439 -8.26 -4.01 -19.19
CA ASN A 439 -8.19 -3.71 -20.62
C ASN A 439 -9.42 -4.22 -21.37
N TYR A 440 -10.22 -3.28 -21.89
CA TYR A 440 -11.39 -3.55 -22.72
C TYR A 440 -11.16 -3.21 -24.20
N ASP A 441 -9.95 -2.87 -24.63
CA ASP A 441 -9.63 -2.74 -26.06
C ASP A 441 -9.06 -4.05 -26.61
N ASP A 442 -7.93 -3.98 -27.31
CA ASP A 442 -7.15 -5.13 -27.75
C ASP A 442 -6.43 -5.76 -26.54
N PRO A 443 -6.78 -7.00 -26.15
CA PRO A 443 -6.16 -7.67 -25.01
C PRO A 443 -4.65 -7.89 -25.20
N GLN A 444 -4.13 -7.85 -26.43
CA GLN A 444 -2.70 -8.02 -26.71
C GLN A 444 -1.89 -6.72 -26.59
N ARG A 445 -2.55 -5.56 -26.50
CA ARG A 445 -1.88 -4.23 -26.52
C ARG A 445 -0.77 -4.10 -25.48
N PHE A 446 -0.96 -4.69 -24.30
CA PHE A 446 -0.01 -4.64 -23.18
C PHE A 446 0.53 -6.02 -22.80
N GLY A 447 0.25 -7.05 -23.60
CA GLY A 447 0.48 -8.45 -23.23
C GLY A 447 -0.12 -8.77 -21.87
N ASP A 448 0.68 -9.38 -21.00
CA ASP A 448 0.26 -9.77 -19.64
C ASP A 448 0.54 -8.70 -18.57
N THR A 449 0.86 -7.47 -18.98
CA THR A 449 1.20 -6.40 -18.04
C THR A 449 -0.02 -5.99 -17.23
N VAL A 450 0.08 -6.07 -15.90
CA VAL A 450 -0.94 -5.58 -14.97
C VAL A 450 -0.52 -4.23 -14.42
N PHE A 451 -1.29 -3.18 -14.73
CA PHE A 451 -1.08 -1.84 -14.18
C PHE A 451 -1.95 -1.62 -12.95
N ALA A 452 -1.39 -1.02 -11.92
CA ALA A 452 -2.06 -0.73 -10.65
C ALA A 452 -1.74 0.68 -10.16
N ILE A 453 -2.64 1.23 -9.35
CA ILE A 453 -2.45 2.49 -8.64
C ILE A 453 -3.15 2.42 -7.28
N GLY A 454 -2.60 3.10 -6.29
CA GLY A 454 -3.20 3.20 -4.96
C GLY A 454 -3.31 4.64 -4.52
N TRP A 455 -4.23 4.91 -3.60
CA TRP A 455 -4.37 6.21 -2.96
C TRP A 455 -3.14 6.48 -2.07
N MET A 456 -2.46 7.60 -2.33
CA MET A 456 -1.45 8.17 -1.44
C MET A 456 -2.12 9.07 -0.40
N GLY A 457 -2.75 8.41 0.56
CA GLY A 457 -3.33 9.04 1.72
C GLY A 457 -3.50 8.06 2.86
N ASN A 458 -3.90 8.61 4.00
CA ASN A 458 -4.08 7.84 5.21
C ASN A 458 -5.18 8.46 6.07
N TRP A 459 -6.26 7.74 6.34
CA TRP A 459 -7.44 8.20 7.07
C TRP A 459 -7.16 8.75 8.46
N GLU A 460 -6.03 8.41 9.10
CA GLU A 460 -5.66 8.99 10.40
C GLU A 460 -5.39 10.50 10.32
N TYR A 461 -4.93 10.99 9.15
CA TYR A 461 -4.54 12.39 8.98
C TYR A 461 -4.95 13.04 7.65
N ALA A 462 -5.52 12.30 6.69
CA ALA A 462 -5.82 12.81 5.35
C ALA A 462 -6.75 14.03 5.37
N ARG A 463 -7.72 14.09 6.31
CA ARG A 463 -8.61 15.27 6.50
C ARG A 463 -7.85 16.53 6.92
N LYS A 464 -6.67 16.37 7.49
CA LYS A 464 -5.81 17.44 8.03
C LYS A 464 -4.56 17.70 7.19
N ALA A 465 -4.40 17.05 6.02
CA ALA A 465 -3.25 17.27 5.15
C ALA A 465 -3.08 18.78 4.82
N PRO A 466 -1.86 19.33 4.87
CA PRO A 466 -1.61 20.77 4.86
C PRO A 466 -1.57 21.44 3.47
N SER A 467 -2.48 21.08 2.57
CA SER A 467 -2.57 21.66 1.22
C SER A 467 -3.64 22.75 1.12
N SER A 468 -3.44 23.75 0.27
CA SER A 468 -4.45 24.80 -0.02
C SER A 468 -5.43 24.41 -1.11
N TRP A 469 -5.06 23.44 -1.95
CA TRP A 469 -5.76 23.08 -3.17
C TRP A 469 -6.76 21.93 -3.03
N GLY A 470 -6.59 21.08 -2.02
CA GLY A 470 -7.35 19.84 -1.94
C GLY A 470 -6.72 18.85 -0.97
N ARG A 471 -7.12 17.58 -1.03
CA ARG A 471 -6.64 16.52 -0.14
C ARG A 471 -6.50 15.22 -0.92
N GLY A 472 -5.42 14.50 -0.67
CA GLY A 472 -5.10 13.24 -1.33
C GLY A 472 -4.53 13.41 -2.75
N PHE A 473 -3.86 12.36 -3.21
CA PHE A 473 -3.41 12.16 -4.58
C PHE A 473 -3.17 10.66 -4.79
N GLN A 474 -2.98 10.23 -6.02
CA GLN A 474 -2.71 8.82 -6.34
C GLN A 474 -1.20 8.55 -6.36
N SER A 475 -0.78 7.32 -6.11
CA SER A 475 0.63 6.89 -6.24
C SER A 475 1.12 7.05 -7.67
N ILE A 476 2.43 6.91 -7.90
CA ILE A 476 2.86 6.57 -9.26
C ILE A 476 2.22 5.24 -9.68
N PRO A 477 1.84 5.08 -10.95
CA PRO A 477 1.35 3.80 -11.44
C PRO A 477 2.47 2.75 -11.41
N ARG A 478 2.11 1.53 -11.08
CA ARG A 478 3.01 0.39 -10.95
C ARG A 478 2.60 -0.74 -11.89
N THR A 479 3.57 -1.52 -12.36
CA THR A 479 3.31 -2.86 -12.90
C THR A 479 3.46 -3.91 -11.81
N MET A 480 2.61 -4.93 -11.82
CA MET A 480 2.68 -6.06 -10.89
C MET A 480 3.06 -7.37 -11.60
N ALA A 481 3.86 -8.18 -10.93
CA ALA A 481 4.17 -9.56 -11.32
C ALA A 481 4.30 -10.44 -10.07
N LEU A 482 4.30 -11.76 -10.24
CA LEU A 482 4.58 -12.70 -9.16
C LEU A 482 6.00 -13.24 -9.25
N LYS A 483 6.66 -13.37 -8.11
CA LYS A 483 7.92 -14.11 -7.96
C LYS A 483 7.70 -15.28 -7.01
N ARG A 484 8.28 -16.43 -7.34
CA ARG A 484 8.17 -17.66 -6.55
C ARG A 484 9.22 -17.70 -5.45
N TYR A 485 8.79 -18.03 -4.23
CA TYR A 485 9.64 -18.30 -3.07
C TYR A 485 9.31 -19.68 -2.48
N PRO A 486 10.17 -20.23 -1.59
CA PRO A 486 9.86 -21.46 -0.87
C PRO A 486 8.55 -21.39 -0.07
N THR A 487 8.16 -20.18 0.39
CA THR A 487 6.93 -19.90 1.13
C THR A 487 5.74 -19.48 0.24
N GLY A 488 5.82 -19.79 -1.07
CA GLY A 488 4.79 -19.46 -2.06
C GLY A 488 5.11 -18.20 -2.88
N TYR A 489 4.16 -17.77 -3.70
CA TYR A 489 4.32 -16.59 -4.54
C TYR A 489 4.25 -15.29 -3.72
N ARG A 490 4.95 -14.26 -4.18
CA ARG A 490 4.84 -12.88 -3.67
C ARG A 490 4.70 -11.92 -4.84
N ILE A 491 3.92 -10.87 -4.66
CA ILE A 491 3.85 -9.77 -5.62
C ILE A 491 5.17 -9.01 -5.59
N VAL A 492 5.67 -8.66 -6.77
CA VAL A 492 6.71 -7.66 -6.96
C VAL A 492 6.15 -6.51 -7.78
N GLN A 493 6.51 -5.28 -7.42
CA GLN A 493 5.99 -4.06 -8.01
C GLN A 493 7.10 -3.24 -8.65
N ARG A 494 6.87 -2.72 -9.87
CA ARG A 494 7.82 -1.83 -10.52
C ARG A 494 7.13 -0.54 -10.97
N PRO A 495 7.77 0.63 -10.86
CA PRO A 495 7.25 1.84 -11.50
C PRO A 495 7.10 1.61 -13.01
N ILE A 496 6.07 2.18 -13.62
CA ILE A 496 5.86 2.06 -15.07
C ILE A 496 7.04 2.68 -15.85
N ASN A 497 7.40 2.08 -16.98
CA ASN A 497 8.49 2.59 -17.82
C ASN A 497 8.21 3.98 -18.41
N GLN A 498 6.93 4.35 -18.55
CA GLN A 498 6.50 5.61 -19.13
C GLN A 498 6.97 6.81 -18.31
N LEU A 499 7.20 6.67 -17.00
CA LEU A 499 7.74 7.75 -16.16
C LEU A 499 9.12 8.24 -16.64
N LYS A 500 9.89 7.39 -17.32
CA LYS A 500 11.20 7.74 -17.88
C LYS A 500 11.14 8.92 -18.85
N GLN A 501 9.99 9.21 -19.45
CA GLN A 501 9.80 10.37 -20.33
C GLN A 501 9.93 11.71 -19.59
N LEU A 502 9.75 11.71 -18.26
CA LEU A 502 9.88 12.89 -17.41
C LEU A 502 11.32 13.16 -16.99
N ARG A 503 12.23 12.18 -17.13
CA ARG A 503 13.64 12.32 -16.74
C ARG A 503 14.30 13.48 -17.47
N GLN A 504 14.97 14.33 -16.73
CA GLN A 504 15.79 15.42 -17.26
C GLN A 504 17.25 14.97 -17.45
N ALA A 505 18.21 15.89 -17.26
CA ALA A 505 19.63 15.59 -17.34
C ALA A 505 19.99 14.45 -16.38
N VAL A 506 20.83 13.53 -16.86
CA VAL A 506 21.28 12.37 -16.10
C VAL A 506 22.51 12.72 -15.26
N HIS A 507 22.48 12.38 -13.99
CA HIS A 507 23.58 12.52 -13.05
C HIS A 507 24.03 11.12 -12.61
N ARG A 508 25.34 10.85 -12.62
CA ARG A 508 25.89 9.51 -12.34
C ARG A 508 27.13 9.57 -11.49
N THR A 509 27.22 8.64 -10.55
CA THR A 509 28.47 8.31 -9.85
C THR A 509 28.54 6.82 -9.59
N ASN A 510 29.74 6.31 -9.36
CA ASN A 510 30.00 4.89 -9.10
C ASN A 510 31.22 4.73 -8.19
N ASN A 511 31.28 3.62 -7.47
CA ASN A 511 32.36 3.28 -6.53
C ASN A 511 32.64 4.38 -5.50
N VAL A 512 31.59 4.98 -4.92
CA VAL A 512 31.74 6.02 -3.89
C VAL A 512 31.72 5.36 -2.52
N ILE A 513 32.80 5.55 -1.76
CA ILE A 513 32.87 5.14 -0.35
C ILE A 513 32.22 6.21 0.53
N VAL A 514 31.22 5.78 1.30
CA VAL A 514 30.48 6.59 2.25
C VAL A 514 30.98 6.29 3.66
N GLU A 515 31.35 7.33 4.38
CA GLU A 515 31.79 7.32 5.78
C GLU A 515 31.21 8.55 6.47
N GLY A 516 30.63 8.38 7.66
CA GLY A 516 29.94 9.48 8.34
C GLY A 516 28.74 9.97 7.52
N VAL A 517 28.48 11.27 7.54
CA VAL A 517 27.41 11.91 6.74
C VAL A 517 28.05 12.86 5.73
N LYS A 518 27.64 12.78 4.46
CA LYS A 518 28.15 13.64 3.38
C LYS A 518 27.03 14.04 2.41
N PRO A 519 27.01 15.29 1.90
CA PRO A 519 26.10 15.67 0.82
C PRO A 519 26.29 14.81 -0.44
N LEU A 520 25.22 14.59 -1.21
CA LEU A 520 25.30 13.96 -2.52
C LEU A 520 25.77 14.98 -3.58
N GLU A 521 27.08 15.18 -3.68
CA GLU A 521 27.66 16.24 -4.54
C GLU A 521 27.27 16.15 -6.02
N VAL A 522 27.11 14.94 -6.55
CA VAL A 522 26.82 14.72 -7.98
C VAL A 522 25.41 15.14 -8.40
N PHE A 523 24.49 15.27 -7.44
CA PHE A 523 23.08 15.55 -7.69
C PHE A 523 22.47 16.39 -6.57
N GLN A 524 22.19 17.66 -6.88
CA GLN A 524 21.58 18.62 -5.98
C GLN A 524 20.30 19.15 -6.64
N PRO A 525 19.13 18.54 -6.38
CA PRO A 525 17.92 18.92 -7.07
C PRO A 525 17.43 20.30 -6.64
N THR A 526 16.93 21.08 -7.60
CA THR A 526 16.40 22.43 -7.35
C THR A 526 15.10 22.42 -6.55
N ARG A 527 14.37 21.29 -6.58
CA ARG A 527 13.15 21.04 -5.81
C ARG A 527 12.97 19.54 -5.59
N ASN A 528 12.06 19.16 -4.69
CA ASN A 528 11.70 17.76 -4.45
C ASN A 528 10.86 17.17 -5.60
N THR A 529 11.46 16.97 -6.76
CA THR A 529 10.89 16.24 -7.91
C THR A 529 12.00 15.50 -8.65
N TYR A 530 12.32 14.29 -8.21
CA TYR A 530 13.44 13.52 -8.74
C TYR A 530 13.26 12.01 -8.61
N GLU A 531 14.05 11.29 -9.40
CA GLU A 531 14.15 9.85 -9.42
C GLU A 531 15.62 9.44 -9.19
N MET A 532 15.86 8.40 -8.40
CA MET A 532 17.19 7.81 -8.19
C MET A 532 17.15 6.29 -8.30
N GLU A 533 18.10 5.72 -9.03
CA GLU A 533 18.42 4.29 -9.06
C GLU A 533 19.79 4.10 -8.39
N VAL A 534 19.87 3.26 -7.35
CA VAL A 534 21.05 3.13 -6.49
C VAL A 534 21.34 1.68 -6.15
N GLU A 535 22.60 1.30 -6.23
CA GLU A 535 23.11 0.01 -5.74
C GLU A 535 24.14 0.24 -4.64
N PHE A 536 23.88 -0.30 -3.45
CA PHE A 536 24.80 -0.28 -2.32
C PHE A 536 25.44 -1.64 -2.07
N ARG A 537 26.68 -1.63 -1.59
CA ARG A 537 27.28 -2.72 -0.83
C ARG A 537 27.53 -2.26 0.61
N PRO A 538 27.23 -3.10 1.60
CA PRO A 538 27.29 -2.70 3.01
C PRO A 538 28.69 -2.38 3.52
N GLY A 539 29.74 -2.98 2.94
CA GLY A 539 31.11 -2.82 3.44
C GLY A 539 31.24 -3.25 4.91
N SER A 540 31.80 -2.39 5.75
CA SER A 540 31.91 -2.58 7.20
C SER A 540 30.84 -1.83 8.00
N ALA A 541 29.97 -1.07 7.33
CA ALA A 541 28.97 -0.24 8.00
C ALA A 541 28.03 -1.08 8.88
N ALA A 542 27.77 -0.60 10.08
CA ALA A 542 26.70 -1.10 10.92
C ALA A 542 25.33 -0.73 10.34
N LYS A 543 25.20 0.49 9.81
CA LYS A 543 24.02 1.00 9.09
C LYS A 543 24.45 1.97 8.01
N PHE A 544 23.67 2.10 6.94
CA PHE A 544 23.91 3.09 5.90
C PHE A 544 22.61 3.49 5.22
N GLY A 545 22.62 4.56 4.44
CA GLY A 545 21.48 4.97 3.62
C GLY A 545 21.50 6.43 3.22
N PHE A 546 20.31 7.04 3.20
CA PHE A 546 20.08 8.41 2.75
C PHE A 546 19.39 9.26 3.81
N ASN A 547 19.81 10.51 3.96
CA ASN A 547 18.93 11.58 4.40
C ASN A 547 18.38 12.27 3.16
N LEU A 548 17.06 12.27 2.99
CA LEU A 548 16.34 12.97 1.94
C LEU A 548 15.63 14.19 2.53
N LEU A 549 15.21 15.13 1.68
CA LEU A 549 14.44 16.31 2.11
C LEU A 549 15.17 17.11 3.20
N VAL A 550 16.49 17.23 3.09
CA VAL A 550 17.35 17.87 4.09
C VAL A 550 17.26 19.39 3.95
N GLY A 551 16.95 20.07 5.05
CA GLY A 551 16.95 21.53 5.15
C GLY A 551 16.28 21.99 6.44
N ASP A 552 16.61 23.19 6.91
CA ASP A 552 16.02 23.80 8.12
C ASP A 552 16.03 22.88 9.37
N GLY A 553 17.03 22.02 9.52
CA GLY A 553 17.13 21.07 10.63
C GLY A 553 16.18 19.86 10.56
N ARG A 554 15.53 19.65 9.42
CA ARG A 554 14.58 18.55 9.14
C ARG A 554 15.10 17.64 8.03
N LYS A 555 14.63 16.39 8.02
CA LYS A 555 14.95 15.37 7.02
C LYS A 555 14.02 14.15 7.11
N LEU A 556 13.92 13.43 6.01
CA LEU A 556 13.42 12.06 5.94
C LEU A 556 14.62 11.12 5.93
N VAL A 557 14.65 10.08 6.77
CA VAL A 557 15.82 9.18 6.87
C VAL A 557 15.46 7.80 6.35
N LEU A 558 16.20 7.32 5.35
CA LEU A 558 16.14 5.95 4.85
C LEU A 558 17.40 5.21 5.31
N THR A 559 17.23 4.20 6.16
CA THR A 559 18.34 3.46 6.79
C THR A 559 18.22 1.97 6.50
N TYR A 560 19.35 1.33 6.22
CA TYR A 560 19.46 -0.12 6.14
C TYR A 560 20.48 -0.66 7.15
N ASP A 561 20.08 -1.69 7.91
CA ASP A 561 20.98 -2.52 8.74
C ASP A 561 21.25 -3.85 8.02
N PRO A 562 22.44 -4.05 7.41
CA PRO A 562 22.74 -5.22 6.61
C PRO A 562 22.92 -6.51 7.41
N LYS A 563 23.16 -6.40 8.71
CA LYS A 563 23.36 -7.55 9.59
C LYS A 563 22.04 -8.06 10.18
N LEU A 564 20.98 -7.26 10.09
CA LEU A 564 19.61 -7.63 10.52
C LEU A 564 18.62 -7.68 9.36
N SER A 565 19.09 -7.49 8.12
CA SER A 565 18.27 -7.38 6.92
C SER A 565 17.07 -6.42 7.11
N MET A 566 17.27 -5.26 7.74
CA MET A 566 16.16 -4.37 8.11
C MET A 566 16.28 -3.03 7.41
N MET A 567 15.23 -2.68 6.64
CA MET A 567 15.03 -1.35 6.08
C MET A 567 14.15 -0.51 7.01
N CYS A 568 14.46 0.77 7.14
CA CYS A 568 13.74 1.73 7.97
C CYS A 568 13.55 3.05 7.20
N LEU A 569 12.30 3.53 7.15
CA LEU A 569 11.94 4.85 6.67
C LEU A 569 11.41 5.69 7.85
N ASP A 570 12.21 6.65 8.30
CA ASP A 570 11.87 7.55 9.40
C ASP A 570 11.38 8.89 8.89
N ARG A 571 10.08 9.13 9.10
CA ARG A 571 9.36 10.35 8.74
C ARG A 571 9.08 11.26 9.94
N THR A 572 9.63 10.97 11.11
CA THR A 572 9.27 11.69 12.34
C THR A 572 9.65 13.18 12.33
N ASN A 573 10.61 13.59 11.50
CA ASN A 573 11.11 14.96 11.43
C ASN A 573 11.29 15.48 9.98
N CYS A 574 10.38 15.12 9.05
CA CYS A 574 10.51 15.56 7.64
C CYS A 574 9.60 16.73 7.24
N THR A 575 8.53 17.02 8.00
CA THR A 575 7.52 18.02 7.62
C THR A 575 7.75 19.38 8.26
N ASP A 576 7.43 20.46 7.53
CA ASP A 576 7.38 21.82 8.08
C ASP A 576 5.98 22.22 8.60
N PHE A 577 4.96 21.37 8.42
CA PHE A 577 3.63 21.59 8.96
C PHE A 577 3.50 21.09 10.41
N ILE A 578 4.02 21.88 11.34
CA ILE A 578 4.05 21.57 12.78
C ILE A 578 2.97 22.30 13.59
N SER A 579 2.13 23.11 12.93
CA SER A 579 1.12 23.92 13.61
C SER A 579 -0.09 23.13 14.12
N ASP A 580 -0.33 21.92 13.62
CA ASP A 580 -1.36 21.01 14.12
C ASP A 580 -0.70 19.80 14.83
N GLN A 581 -0.78 19.78 16.16
CA GLN A 581 -0.19 18.73 16.99
C GLN A 581 -0.87 17.36 16.80
N GLN A 582 -2.17 17.33 16.51
CA GLN A 582 -2.89 16.08 16.29
C GLN A 582 -2.46 15.46 14.96
N PHE A 583 -2.33 16.29 13.91
CA PHE A 583 -1.74 15.85 12.64
C PHE A 583 -0.33 15.32 12.87
N THR A 584 0.55 16.11 13.51
CA THR A 584 1.96 15.74 13.69
C THR A 584 2.11 14.42 14.45
N LYS A 585 1.30 14.18 15.50
CA LYS A 585 1.31 12.93 16.27
C LYS A 585 0.91 11.70 15.43
N ALA A 586 -0.05 11.85 14.52
CA ALA A 586 -0.49 10.77 13.63
C ALA A 586 0.48 10.55 12.46
N PHE A 587 1.06 11.64 11.93
CA PHE A 587 1.93 11.65 10.77
C PHE A 587 3.36 11.18 11.05
N ALA A 588 3.94 11.60 12.19
CA ALA A 588 5.30 11.31 12.59
C ALA A 588 5.46 9.84 12.95
N LYS A 589 5.91 9.04 11.99
CA LYS A 589 6.01 7.58 12.07
C LYS A 589 7.32 7.10 11.47
N THR A 590 7.77 5.97 12.00
CA THR A 590 8.86 5.19 11.43
C THR A 590 8.28 3.89 10.90
N MET A 591 8.65 3.53 9.68
CA MET A 591 8.19 2.33 8.99
C MET A 591 9.36 1.38 8.78
N TYR A 592 9.13 0.09 8.92
CA TYR A 592 10.18 -0.92 8.88
C TYR A 592 9.74 -2.09 8.00
N ALA A 593 10.70 -2.74 7.34
CA ALA A 593 10.46 -3.99 6.64
C ALA A 593 11.73 -4.84 6.56
N PRO A 594 11.63 -6.17 6.66
CA PRO A 594 12.73 -7.05 6.33
C PRO A 594 13.04 -6.97 4.83
N VAL A 595 14.30 -6.73 4.47
CA VAL A 595 14.80 -6.65 3.10
C VAL A 595 16.14 -7.37 3.02
N ASP A 596 16.16 -8.50 2.33
CA ASP A 596 17.39 -9.28 2.14
C ASP A 596 18.29 -8.65 1.07
N LEU A 597 19.60 -8.87 1.14
CA LEU A 597 20.53 -8.43 0.09
C LEU A 597 20.48 -9.40 -1.11
N LEU A 598 20.50 -8.85 -2.33
CA LEU A 598 20.68 -9.63 -3.55
C LEU A 598 22.17 -9.71 -3.89
N ASN A 599 22.80 -10.87 -3.71
CA ASN A 599 24.23 -11.07 -3.96
C ASN A 599 25.11 -10.02 -3.23
N ASN A 600 24.82 -9.78 -1.95
CA ASN A 600 25.47 -8.74 -1.12
C ASN A 600 25.26 -7.30 -1.62
N THR A 601 24.23 -7.05 -2.41
CA THR A 601 23.87 -5.72 -2.92
C THR A 601 22.43 -5.38 -2.56
N LEU A 602 22.22 -4.16 -2.05
CA LEU A 602 20.91 -3.56 -1.87
C LEU A 602 20.63 -2.68 -3.08
N LYS A 603 19.53 -2.96 -3.79
CA LYS A 603 19.07 -2.08 -4.88
C LYS A 603 17.92 -1.23 -4.41
N LEU A 604 17.96 0.07 -4.71
CA LEU A 604 16.91 1.03 -4.42
C LEU A 604 16.52 1.78 -5.68
N HIS A 605 15.22 1.90 -5.91
CA HIS A 605 14.64 2.78 -6.91
C HIS A 605 13.71 3.75 -6.17
N ILE A 606 14.08 5.02 -6.12
CA ILE A 606 13.49 6.03 -5.25
C ILE A 606 12.87 7.13 -6.11
N PHE A 607 11.60 7.46 -5.85
CA PHE A 607 10.90 8.59 -6.43
C PHE A 607 10.56 9.58 -5.31
N VAL A 608 10.90 10.86 -5.50
CA VAL A 608 10.59 11.93 -4.55
C VAL A 608 9.87 13.06 -5.27
N ASP A 609 8.63 13.31 -4.87
CA ASP A 609 7.81 14.42 -5.36
C ASP A 609 7.56 15.42 -4.21
N GLN A 610 6.90 16.54 -4.48
CA GLN A 610 6.79 17.66 -3.54
C GLN A 610 6.17 17.29 -2.19
N ALA A 611 5.39 16.21 -2.14
CA ALA A 611 4.75 15.74 -0.92
C ALA A 611 4.77 14.22 -0.78
N SER A 612 5.63 13.51 -1.51
CA SER A 612 5.72 12.04 -1.43
C SER A 612 7.13 11.51 -1.62
N VAL A 613 7.32 10.30 -1.11
CA VAL A 613 8.43 9.41 -1.43
C VAL A 613 7.88 8.01 -1.68
N GLU A 614 8.34 7.36 -2.75
CA GLU A 614 8.07 5.95 -3.05
C GLU A 614 9.40 5.23 -3.31
N ILE A 615 9.65 4.13 -2.58
CA ILE A 615 10.93 3.40 -2.59
C ILE A 615 10.66 1.95 -2.93
N PHE A 616 11.26 1.46 -4.01
CA PHE A 616 11.22 0.07 -4.44
C PHE A 616 12.58 -0.57 -4.16
N THR A 617 12.59 -1.60 -3.33
CA THR A 617 13.80 -2.35 -3.02
C THR A 617 13.90 -3.59 -3.92
N ASN A 618 15.13 -3.96 -4.30
CA ASN A 618 15.41 -5.24 -4.95
C ASN A 618 14.49 -5.57 -6.13
N ASP A 619 14.38 -4.63 -7.07
CA ASP A 619 13.54 -4.79 -8.27
C ASP A 619 12.03 -4.97 -7.96
N GLY A 620 11.58 -4.52 -6.79
CA GLY A 620 10.15 -4.42 -6.43
C GLY A 620 9.64 -5.35 -5.34
N GLU A 621 10.53 -6.05 -4.63
CA GLU A 621 10.16 -7.09 -3.66
C GLU A 621 9.52 -6.53 -2.39
N VAL A 622 10.05 -5.40 -1.91
CA VAL A 622 9.51 -4.66 -0.77
C VAL A 622 9.44 -3.19 -1.16
N VAL A 623 8.29 -2.57 -0.91
CA VAL A 623 7.98 -1.18 -1.32
C VAL A 623 7.54 -0.37 -0.11
N PHE A 624 7.93 0.91 -0.09
CA PHE A 624 7.47 1.90 0.87
C PHE A 624 6.88 3.11 0.14
N SER A 625 5.67 3.51 0.53
CA SER A 625 5.05 4.77 0.10
C SER A 625 4.72 5.65 1.30
N ALA A 626 5.17 6.90 1.25
CA ALA A 626 4.89 7.85 2.32
C ALA A 626 4.66 9.27 1.77
N VAL A 627 3.65 9.96 2.27
CA VAL A 627 3.53 11.42 2.08
C VAL A 627 4.56 12.16 2.95
N THR A 628 5.06 13.35 2.62
CA THR A 628 6.24 13.95 3.32
C THR A 628 6.11 15.41 3.75
N TYR A 629 5.33 16.25 3.05
CA TYR A 629 5.13 17.69 3.33
C TYR A 629 6.37 18.48 3.81
N PRO A 630 7.50 18.48 3.06
CA PRO A 630 8.71 19.22 3.40
C PRO A 630 8.60 20.72 3.08
N GLY A 631 9.36 21.55 3.80
CA GLY A 631 9.51 22.98 3.47
C GLY A 631 10.21 23.23 2.14
N GLU A 632 10.07 24.44 1.59
CA GLU A 632 10.60 24.79 0.25
C GLU A 632 12.13 24.70 0.17
N ASN A 633 12.84 24.96 1.28
CA ASN A 633 14.31 24.88 1.34
C ASN A 633 14.83 23.47 1.68
N GLN A 634 13.94 22.49 1.87
CA GLN A 634 14.30 21.11 2.22
C GLN A 634 14.54 20.26 0.96
N THR A 635 15.54 20.59 0.16
CA THR A 635 15.86 19.89 -1.09
C THR A 635 17.15 19.06 -1.02
N GLY A 636 17.89 19.15 0.08
CA GLY A 636 19.17 18.49 0.24
C GLY A 636 19.05 16.96 0.28
N ILE A 637 20.10 16.30 -0.20
CA ILE A 637 20.28 14.86 -0.14
C ILE A 637 21.65 14.59 0.48
N GLU A 638 21.70 13.73 1.48
CA GLU A 638 22.94 13.26 2.10
C GLU A 638 23.01 11.73 2.05
N LEU A 639 24.22 11.22 1.87
CA LEU A 639 24.58 9.83 2.08
C LEU A 639 25.11 9.67 3.51
N PHE A 640 24.84 8.53 4.14
CA PHE A 640 25.49 8.21 5.41
C PHE A 640 25.89 6.74 5.57
N ALA A 641 26.92 6.52 6.39
CA ALA A 641 27.33 5.22 6.90
C ALA A 641 27.81 5.35 8.36
N GLU A 642 27.29 4.49 9.22
CA GLU A 642 27.56 4.45 10.66
C GLU A 642 28.36 3.21 11.04
N GLY A 643 29.29 3.34 12.00
CA GLY A 643 30.07 2.20 12.51
C GLY A 643 31.02 1.55 11.50
N GLY A 644 31.29 2.21 10.38
CA GLY A 644 32.13 1.71 9.29
C GLY A 644 31.89 2.50 8.00
N SER A 645 32.13 1.84 6.87
CA SER A 645 31.95 2.41 5.53
C SER A 645 31.06 1.54 4.67
N ALA A 646 30.22 2.16 3.83
CA ALA A 646 29.46 1.49 2.78
C ALA A 646 29.89 1.99 1.39
N GLU A 647 29.63 1.21 0.35
CA GLU A 647 29.95 1.57 -1.04
C GLU A 647 28.66 1.81 -1.83
N ILE A 648 28.53 2.98 -2.47
CA ILE A 648 27.65 3.16 -3.62
C ILE A 648 28.37 2.53 -4.82
N VAL A 649 27.91 1.36 -5.24
CA VAL A 649 28.44 0.69 -6.45
C VAL A 649 28.05 1.51 -7.67
N SER A 650 26.79 1.91 -7.74
CA SER A 650 26.27 2.82 -8.77
C SER A 650 25.15 3.68 -8.21
N LEU A 651 25.08 4.93 -8.67
CA LEU A 651 23.95 5.82 -8.46
C LEU A 651 23.70 6.57 -9.77
N THR A 652 22.46 6.54 -10.22
CA THR A 652 21.96 7.38 -11.29
C THR A 652 20.77 8.17 -10.81
N ALA A 653 20.75 9.48 -11.08
CA ALA A 653 19.68 10.37 -10.65
C ALA A 653 19.22 11.29 -11.78
N TRP A 654 17.96 11.69 -11.71
CA TRP A 654 17.33 12.62 -12.64
C TRP A 654 16.37 13.54 -11.89
N GLU A 655 16.40 14.84 -12.18
CA GLU A 655 15.21 15.65 -11.92
C GLU A 655 14.08 15.20 -12.85
N MET A 656 12.84 15.30 -12.37
CA MET A 656 11.64 14.88 -13.10
C MET A 656 10.81 16.09 -13.51
N LYS A 657 10.41 16.14 -14.78
CA LYS A 657 9.48 17.15 -15.29
C LYS A 657 8.10 17.01 -14.64
N SER A 658 7.40 18.14 -14.58
CA SER A 658 5.98 18.18 -14.23
C SER A 658 5.14 17.52 -15.32
N ILE A 659 4.13 16.73 -14.93
CA ILE A 659 3.08 16.21 -15.82
C ILE A 659 2.03 17.27 -16.14
N TRP A 660 2.02 18.38 -15.39
CA TRP A 660 1.11 19.51 -15.58
C TRP A 660 1.68 20.53 -16.58
N GLY A 661 0.84 20.98 -17.52
CA GLY A 661 1.16 22.10 -18.43
C GLY A 661 1.93 21.74 -19.69
N GLU A 662 2.14 20.46 -20.01
CA GLU A 662 2.63 20.01 -21.32
C GLU A 662 1.49 20.06 -22.36
N PRO A 663 1.73 20.52 -23.60
CA PRO A 663 0.71 20.53 -24.66
C PRO A 663 0.31 19.10 -25.00
N GLN A 664 -0.84 18.64 -24.50
CA GLN A 664 -1.48 17.47 -25.05
C GLN A 664 -2.55 17.90 -26.05
N ALA A 665 -2.64 17.17 -27.16
CA ALA A 665 -3.86 17.20 -27.95
C ALA A 665 -4.99 16.78 -27.00
N TYR A 666 -5.89 17.73 -26.68
CA TYR A 666 -7.11 17.45 -25.94
C TYR A 666 -7.70 16.16 -26.51
N VAL A 667 -7.86 15.13 -25.66
CA VAL A 667 -8.43 13.90 -26.16
C VAL A 667 -9.92 14.14 -26.34
N ASP A 668 -10.33 14.21 -27.60
CA ASP A 668 -11.74 14.29 -27.94
C ASP A 668 -12.35 12.90 -27.73
N LEU A 669 -13.22 12.80 -26.72
CA LEU A 669 -13.94 11.59 -26.36
C LEU A 669 -15.27 11.46 -27.12
N GLN A 670 -15.64 12.46 -27.94
CA GLN A 670 -16.90 12.50 -28.70
C GLN A 670 -16.89 11.64 -29.97
#